data_AF-A0A977PVX6-F1
#
_entry.id   AF-A0A977PVX6-F1
#
_cell.length_a   1.000
_cell.length_b   1.000
_cell.length_c   1.000
_cell.angle_alpha   90.00
_cell.angle_beta   90.00
_cell.angle_gamma   90.00
#
_symmetry.space_group_name_H-M   'P 1'
#
loop_
_entity.id
_entity.type
_entity.pdbx_description
1 polymer ?
#
loop_
_entity_poly.entity_id
_entity_poly.type
_entity_poly.pdbx_seq_one_letter_code
_entity_poly.pdbx_strand_id
1 'polypeptide(L)'
;MYKRFQNRFRQDLRIESTFGVDGRLDRYIVTDPLSGNSFEFTEEEYFLCQAMDGMTSVEEIIYNLQNTFKISLSYDDFASFSQELKTFNLLEIYERNLTKTIKLFSVADPGKILAFWAKFLSPLRFLVWSLIVIFPLGLVTFLRNQPLFWVDSVSRTGNLQFFLLVYFCLSLLNFLGKWLQGSVCLYYGGLVQEFNLDLIMGCVPRFNLDRQGFWAMERRSRLWIFGSPLLLWLAVMAFSLFVWIGNRNAHFSLATGALVFFYSGLISFLVDINPLWFTASDGYGWFVSYFQIGSDSLKRSMEIWRRTILFKPLPKAIPLSTRILLFLFGIFVILFSIAFFIYIAYITFTTLVFSLKGTGAVIFCAILILFTVNIMSNFNWKPESIGHAPPPPIELPSDRRQNSSKDPLNGFSQFLKNYWLLLLLAAGAIIIALLPYRFSAGGSIQLLPPKEQPIESDVVGTLTKVFFPGGDGKFIQAGQVIAQLDSPELQNSLLTAQDKVTQQAANVRQAQADLQQLLTTPRETDIAVAKEKVGIARSNVGVAENQVEVARSNVGVSRNRVRVAEGNVILAINEVEVARSNVRVAANKVAVARGQIQLEQTKLITGISQADFSRREAERYKESYQEGVYSLQQYENQLKNAETDTKQLDTFKASIQDARNQLEVSKQDLEVAKHDLAVAKQQFLVSQQDLAVSRQQFLASQHDLGVAIQQLNTAKSQLSEEIANYNKVVAGPHPDEIQAAREKVQSSQADLKRQKQDLKYYQDQVKRTQLRMPFDGILSSANLTAKIGQYINKGDTFATATLKSEPIAEIKVPENVLDVLAPNNKVNIRFYTFYNTLFTGKVMSVQTVTEKDTTYGQEALEDQSGKSTKYLSESAGQVLKVTIKIDDPDQQLRPGMTGYAKIEGPTMPVFIAFTRPIVRFFQVDFWSWFP
;
A
#
# COMPACT_ATOMS: atom_id res chain seq x y z
N MET A 1 7.94 8.38 -68.41
CA MET A 1 8.27 8.61 -66.99
C MET A 1 9.77 8.79 -66.93
N TYR A 2 10.23 10.04 -67.03
CA TYR A 2 11.64 10.37 -67.21
C TYR A 2 12.47 10.03 -65.96
N LYS A 3 13.67 9.49 -66.16
CA LYS A 3 14.54 8.98 -65.09
C LYS A 3 15.22 10.17 -64.42
N ARG A 4 14.85 10.48 -63.17
CA ARG A 4 15.38 11.62 -62.42
C ARG A 4 16.87 11.48 -62.15
N PHE A 5 17.60 12.59 -62.22
CA PHE A 5 19.01 12.63 -61.87
C PHE A 5 19.14 12.59 -60.34
N GLN A 6 19.68 11.49 -59.80
CA GLN A 6 19.69 11.22 -58.34
C GLN A 6 20.80 11.97 -57.59
N ASN A 7 21.77 12.55 -58.31
CA ASN A 7 22.88 13.26 -57.70
C ASN A 7 22.59 14.77 -57.68
N ARG A 8 23.00 15.42 -56.60
CA ARG A 8 22.84 16.84 -56.33
C ARG A 8 24.20 17.48 -56.11
N PHE A 9 24.37 18.74 -56.48
CA PHE A 9 25.60 19.48 -56.18
C PHE A 9 25.75 19.73 -54.69
N ARG A 10 26.92 19.41 -54.15
CA ARG A 10 27.21 19.50 -52.71
C ARG A 10 27.01 20.92 -52.20
N GLN A 11 26.18 21.07 -51.16
CA GLN A 11 25.84 22.39 -50.61
C GLN A 11 26.88 22.96 -49.65
N ASP A 12 27.89 22.18 -49.29
CA ASP A 12 28.94 22.59 -48.36
C ASP A 12 30.14 23.26 -49.04
N LEU A 13 30.17 23.34 -50.39
CA LEU A 13 31.24 23.96 -51.16
C LEU A 13 31.26 25.49 -50.97
N ARG A 14 32.45 26.08 -50.82
CA ARG A 14 32.62 27.54 -50.76
C ARG A 14 32.70 28.09 -52.17
N ILE A 15 31.93 29.13 -52.47
CA ILE A 15 31.76 29.64 -53.82
C ILE A 15 32.13 31.12 -53.81
N GLU A 16 33.16 31.48 -54.56
CA GLU A 16 33.63 32.85 -54.74
C GLU A 16 33.54 33.21 -56.23
N SER A 17 32.88 34.31 -56.57
CA SER A 17 32.81 34.81 -57.94
C SER A 17 33.95 35.79 -58.19
N THR A 18 34.80 35.51 -59.19
CA THR A 18 35.83 36.45 -59.65
C THR A 18 35.29 37.27 -60.81
N PHE A 19 35.51 38.59 -60.76
CA PHE A 19 35.13 39.52 -61.83
C PHE A 19 36.39 39.91 -62.60
N GLY A 20 36.33 39.84 -63.92
CA GLY A 20 37.40 40.31 -64.79
C GLY A 20 37.55 41.83 -64.72
N VAL A 21 38.65 42.35 -65.29
CA VAL A 21 38.99 43.79 -65.30
C VAL A 21 37.88 44.67 -65.92
N ASP A 22 37.02 44.06 -66.75
CA ASP A 22 35.91 44.70 -67.44
C ASP A 22 34.60 44.73 -66.61
N GLY A 23 34.64 44.27 -65.36
CA GLY A 23 33.48 44.20 -64.45
C GLY A 23 32.46 43.11 -64.78
N ARG A 24 32.74 42.26 -65.79
CA ARG A 24 31.96 41.06 -66.09
C ARG A 24 32.45 39.87 -65.28
N LEU A 25 31.53 39.01 -64.88
CA LEU A 25 31.79 37.79 -64.11
C LEU A 25 32.67 36.86 -64.97
N ASP A 26 33.85 36.48 -64.47
CA ASP A 26 34.84 35.72 -65.23
C ASP A 26 34.74 34.23 -64.89
N ARG A 27 34.87 33.86 -63.61
CA ARG A 27 34.77 32.46 -63.14
C ARG A 27 34.18 32.35 -61.74
N TYR A 28 33.66 31.16 -61.45
CA TYR A 28 33.28 30.73 -60.10
C TYR A 28 34.36 29.81 -59.54
N ILE A 29 34.99 30.22 -58.45
CA ILE A 29 35.92 29.38 -57.70
C ILE A 29 35.12 28.62 -56.67
N VAL A 30 35.03 27.30 -56.85
CA VAL A 30 34.35 26.38 -55.96
C VAL A 30 35.41 25.61 -55.17
N THR A 31 35.56 25.96 -53.90
CA THR A 31 36.51 25.33 -53.00
C THR A 31 35.82 24.27 -52.15
N ASP A 32 36.31 23.03 -52.21
CA ASP A 32 35.87 21.99 -51.30
C ASP A 32 36.52 22.19 -49.92
N PRO A 33 35.74 22.52 -48.88
CA PRO A 33 36.29 22.84 -47.56
C PRO A 33 36.94 21.64 -46.86
N LEU A 34 36.70 20.41 -47.34
CA LEU A 34 37.28 19.19 -46.76
C LEU A 34 38.64 18.83 -47.38
N SER A 35 38.86 19.15 -48.65
CA SER A 35 40.11 18.85 -49.36
C SER A 35 41.02 20.06 -49.53
N GLY A 36 40.48 21.29 -49.47
CA GLY A 36 41.20 22.53 -49.73
C GLY A 36 41.45 22.80 -51.22
N ASN A 37 40.99 21.89 -52.10
CA ASN A 37 41.11 22.05 -53.54
C ASN A 37 40.08 23.05 -54.04
N SER A 38 40.54 23.98 -54.87
CA SER A 38 39.70 24.98 -55.54
C SER A 38 39.57 24.62 -57.01
N PHE A 39 38.33 24.53 -57.48
CA PHE A 39 38.00 24.23 -58.87
C PHE A 39 37.41 25.49 -59.50
N GLU A 40 37.94 25.87 -60.66
CA GLU A 40 37.41 27.00 -61.43
C GLU A 40 36.33 26.50 -62.37
N PHE A 41 35.14 27.08 -62.25
CA PHE A 41 34.00 26.82 -63.12
C PHE A 41 33.67 28.07 -63.94
N THR A 42 33.34 27.86 -65.20
CA THR A 42 32.68 28.88 -66.03
C THR A 42 31.25 29.14 -65.53
N GLU A 43 30.64 30.25 -65.96
CA GLU A 43 29.27 30.60 -65.56
C GLU A 43 28.27 29.51 -65.96
N GLU A 44 28.47 28.88 -67.11
CA GLU A 44 27.62 27.82 -67.65
C GLU A 44 27.79 26.50 -66.91
N GLU A 45 29.02 26.12 -66.55
CA GLU A 45 29.29 24.91 -65.76
C GLU A 45 28.79 25.04 -64.32
N TYR A 46 28.91 26.23 -63.73
CA TYR A 46 28.35 26.51 -62.42
C TYR A 46 26.81 26.49 -62.44
N PHE A 47 26.20 26.98 -63.51
CA PHE A 47 24.75 26.86 -63.72
C PHE A 47 24.29 25.40 -63.85
N LEU A 48 25.02 24.55 -64.58
CA LEU A 48 24.75 23.10 -64.62
C LEU A 48 24.85 22.45 -63.25
N CYS A 49 25.88 22.81 -62.48
CA CYS A 49 26.04 22.35 -61.11
C CYS A 49 24.84 22.76 -60.24
N GLN A 50 24.37 24.01 -60.32
CA GLN A 50 23.19 24.46 -59.58
C GLN A 50 21.90 23.74 -60.00
N ALA A 51 21.75 23.43 -61.29
CA ALA A 51 20.58 22.74 -61.81
C ALA A 51 20.54 21.25 -61.42
N MET A 52 21.67 20.66 -61.00
CA MET A 52 21.73 19.33 -60.38
C MET A 52 21.24 19.41 -58.93
N ASP A 53 19.93 19.49 -58.72
CA ASP A 53 19.30 19.62 -57.40
C ASP A 53 18.71 18.32 -56.82
N GLY A 54 18.78 17.22 -57.58
CA GLY A 54 18.21 15.92 -57.25
C GLY A 54 16.70 15.79 -57.51
N MET A 55 16.04 16.85 -57.97
CA MET A 55 14.60 16.88 -58.26
C MET A 55 14.29 17.10 -59.74
N THR A 56 15.14 17.83 -60.45
CA THR A 56 15.00 18.21 -61.87
C THR A 56 15.46 17.06 -62.79
N SER A 57 14.77 16.86 -63.92
CA SER A 57 15.10 15.80 -64.88
C SER A 57 16.29 16.19 -65.78
N VAL A 58 17.09 15.22 -66.26
CA VAL A 58 18.30 15.53 -67.07
C VAL A 58 17.96 16.30 -68.35
N GLU A 59 16.85 15.97 -69.01
CA GLU A 59 16.43 16.67 -70.23
C GLU A 59 16.01 18.12 -69.95
N GLU A 60 15.44 18.39 -68.78
CA GLU A 60 15.01 19.71 -68.34
C GLU A 60 16.20 20.58 -67.91
N ILE A 61 17.24 19.98 -67.33
CA ILE A 61 18.52 20.66 -67.05
C ILE A 61 19.20 21.10 -68.35
N ILE A 62 19.30 20.21 -69.34
CA ILE A 62 19.90 20.51 -70.65
C ILE A 62 19.08 21.59 -71.38
N TYR A 63 17.74 21.50 -71.35
CA TYR A 63 16.85 22.49 -71.93
C TYR A 63 17.02 23.88 -71.30
N ASN A 64 17.11 23.96 -69.97
CA ASN A 64 17.29 25.22 -69.24
C ASN A 64 18.65 25.87 -69.54
N LEU A 65 19.71 25.09 -69.72
CA LEU A 65 21.00 25.63 -70.14
C LEU A 65 20.96 26.18 -71.58
N GLN A 66 20.37 25.44 -72.51
CA GLN A 66 20.27 25.85 -73.91
C GLN A 66 19.46 27.14 -74.08
N ASN A 67 18.42 27.34 -73.26
CA ASN A 67 17.58 28.53 -73.33
C ASN A 67 18.25 29.76 -72.67
N THR A 68 19.10 29.55 -71.65
CA THR A 68 19.73 30.62 -70.88
C THR A 68 21.03 31.11 -71.54
N PHE A 69 21.90 30.21 -72.00
CA PHE A 69 23.22 30.54 -72.55
C PHE A 69 23.34 30.32 -74.07
N LYS A 70 22.29 29.79 -74.73
CA LYS A 70 22.28 29.44 -76.17
C LYS A 70 23.35 28.42 -76.60
N ILE A 71 23.84 27.60 -75.67
CA ILE A 71 24.81 26.51 -75.92
C ILE A 71 24.06 25.18 -75.96
N SER A 72 24.34 24.32 -76.95
CA SER A 72 23.74 22.97 -77.04
C SER A 72 24.67 21.90 -76.43
N LEU A 73 24.21 21.20 -75.39
CA LEU A 73 24.96 20.14 -74.70
C LEU A 73 24.33 18.76 -74.98
N SER A 74 25.14 17.74 -75.31
CA SER A 74 24.66 16.36 -75.50
C SER A 74 24.44 15.65 -74.15
N TYR A 75 23.57 14.65 -74.11
CA TYR A 75 23.33 13.83 -72.92
C TYR A 75 24.61 13.10 -72.44
N ASP A 76 25.44 12.63 -73.38
CA ASP A 76 26.69 11.93 -73.06
C ASP A 76 27.77 12.87 -72.50
N ASP A 77 27.77 14.14 -72.95
CA ASP A 77 28.67 15.18 -72.42
C ASP A 77 28.25 15.58 -71.00
N PHE A 78 26.94 15.72 -70.75
CA PHE A 78 26.40 15.93 -69.39
C PHE A 78 26.70 14.74 -68.47
N ALA A 79 26.59 13.51 -68.97
CA ALA A 79 26.92 12.31 -68.20
C ALA A 79 28.42 12.29 -67.83
N SER A 80 29.30 12.60 -68.78
CA SER A 80 30.76 12.68 -68.56
C SER A 80 31.13 13.78 -67.56
N PHE A 81 30.57 14.99 -67.73
CA PHE A 81 30.75 16.10 -66.80
C PHE A 81 30.27 15.76 -65.39
N SER A 82 29.09 15.13 -65.27
CA SER A 82 28.57 14.69 -63.97
C SER A 82 29.43 13.60 -63.33
N GLN A 83 30.06 12.75 -64.14
CA GLN A 83 30.96 11.70 -63.67
C GLN A 83 32.29 12.29 -63.21
N GLU A 84 32.83 13.31 -63.88
CA GLU A 84 34.00 14.06 -63.41
C GLU A 84 33.72 14.77 -62.10
N LEU A 85 32.60 15.50 -61.99
CA LEU A 85 32.18 16.13 -60.73
C LEU A 85 32.03 15.11 -59.59
N LYS A 86 31.50 13.92 -59.89
CA LYS A 86 31.41 12.83 -58.92
C LYS A 86 32.79 12.29 -58.52
N THR A 87 33.74 12.25 -59.44
CA THR A 87 35.12 11.79 -59.20
C THR A 87 35.88 12.79 -58.32
N PHE A 88 35.66 14.09 -58.52
CA PHE A 88 36.15 15.17 -57.66
C PHE A 88 35.35 15.37 -56.37
N ASN A 89 34.38 14.47 -56.11
CA ASN A 89 33.54 14.47 -54.91
C ASN A 89 32.72 15.75 -54.73
N LEU A 90 32.30 16.40 -55.82
CA LEU A 90 31.49 17.63 -55.82
C LEU A 90 29.97 17.35 -55.90
N LEU A 91 29.55 16.09 -56.06
CA LEU A 91 28.15 15.66 -56.10
C LEU A 91 27.79 14.72 -54.93
N GLU A 92 26.62 14.92 -54.32
CA GLU A 92 25.98 14.08 -53.30
C GLU A 92 24.75 13.33 -53.84
N ILE A 93 24.28 12.24 -53.21
CA ILE A 93 23.06 11.52 -53.63
C ILE A 93 21.86 12.08 -52.84
N TYR A 94 20.79 12.47 -53.53
CA TYR A 94 19.57 13.03 -52.91
C TYR A 94 18.58 11.92 -52.50
N GLU A 95 18.46 11.62 -51.20
CA GLU A 95 17.42 10.72 -50.64
C GLU A 95 16.54 11.42 -49.58
N ARG A 96 15.22 11.25 -49.70
CA ARG A 96 14.21 11.88 -48.82
C ARG A 96 14.15 11.16 -47.47
N ASN A 97 14.71 11.78 -46.44
CA ASN A 97 14.74 11.25 -45.06
C ASN A 97 13.33 11.09 -44.45
N LEU A 98 12.87 9.85 -44.28
CA LEU A 98 11.73 9.46 -43.43
C LEU A 98 12.26 8.54 -42.33
N THR A 99 12.82 9.12 -41.27
CA THR A 99 13.15 8.38 -40.05
C THR A 99 11.85 7.94 -39.38
N LYS A 100 11.57 6.63 -39.47
CA LYS A 100 10.38 5.98 -38.88
C LYS A 100 10.54 5.85 -37.36
N THR A 101 10.25 6.91 -36.62
CA THR A 101 9.66 6.76 -35.28
C THR A 101 8.14 6.77 -35.45
N ILE A 102 7.42 5.92 -34.71
CA ILE A 102 5.95 5.99 -34.68
C ILE A 102 5.59 7.25 -33.88
N LYS A 103 5.48 8.39 -34.58
CA LYS A 103 4.95 9.62 -34.02
C LYS A 103 3.46 9.41 -33.74
N LEU A 104 3.07 9.34 -32.46
CA LEU A 104 1.65 9.28 -32.11
C LEU A 104 0.96 10.63 -32.36
N PHE A 105 1.68 11.70 -32.03
CA PHE A 105 1.16 13.04 -31.97
C PHE A 105 2.28 14.06 -32.17
N SER A 106 2.02 15.10 -32.95
CA SER A 106 2.94 16.22 -33.20
C SER A 106 2.14 17.52 -33.18
N VAL A 107 2.56 18.49 -32.36
CA VAL A 107 1.99 19.84 -32.31
C VAL A 107 2.89 20.78 -33.11
N ALA A 108 2.34 21.37 -34.17
CA ALA A 108 3.00 22.42 -34.95
C ALA A 108 2.83 23.77 -34.23
N ASP A 109 3.95 24.48 -33.97
CA ASP A 109 4.03 25.80 -33.31
C ASP A 109 3.49 25.89 -31.86
N PRO A 110 4.10 25.20 -30.87
CA PRO A 110 3.76 25.36 -29.45
C PRO A 110 4.22 26.71 -28.85
N GLY A 111 4.88 27.56 -29.64
CA GLY A 111 5.59 28.76 -29.19
C GLY A 111 4.74 29.75 -28.37
N LYS A 112 3.47 29.97 -28.72
CA LYS A 112 2.61 30.91 -27.98
C LYS A 112 2.27 30.44 -26.57
N ILE A 113 1.95 29.16 -26.42
CA ILE A 113 1.61 28.55 -25.13
C ILE A 113 2.86 28.51 -24.26
N LEU A 114 3.97 28.02 -24.81
CA LEU A 114 5.23 27.96 -24.07
C LEU A 114 5.76 29.36 -23.72
N ALA A 115 5.54 30.39 -24.53
CA ALA A 115 5.97 31.77 -24.22
C ALA A 115 5.18 32.38 -23.05
N PHE A 116 3.87 32.11 -22.98
CA PHE A 116 3.04 32.46 -21.82
C PHE A 116 3.60 31.82 -20.55
N TRP A 117 3.89 30.52 -20.61
CA TRP A 117 4.46 29.77 -19.50
C TRP A 117 5.90 30.18 -19.17
N ALA A 118 6.71 30.59 -20.14
CA ALA A 118 8.05 31.13 -19.91
C ALA A 118 8.02 32.41 -19.08
N LYS A 119 7.03 33.29 -19.33
CA LYS A 119 6.81 34.50 -18.52
C LYS A 119 6.29 34.15 -17.13
N PHE A 120 5.35 33.20 -17.04
CA PHE A 120 4.77 32.74 -15.76
C PHE A 120 5.76 31.99 -14.86
N LEU A 121 6.63 31.15 -15.45
CA LEU A 121 7.67 30.37 -14.76
C LEU A 121 8.97 31.15 -14.55
N SER A 122 9.07 32.39 -15.04
CA SER A 122 10.21 33.27 -14.80
C SER A 122 10.62 33.40 -13.32
N PRO A 123 9.69 33.58 -12.33
CA PRO A 123 10.05 33.58 -10.91
C PRO A 123 10.63 32.25 -10.40
N LEU A 124 10.35 31.12 -11.07
CA LEU A 124 10.86 29.80 -10.69
C LEU A 124 12.39 29.72 -10.75
N ARG A 125 13.06 30.65 -11.46
CA ARG A 125 14.52 30.78 -11.47
C ARG A 125 15.12 30.98 -10.07
N PHE A 126 14.37 31.60 -9.16
CA PHE A 126 14.80 31.80 -7.78
C PHE A 126 14.61 30.55 -6.92
N LEU A 127 13.66 29.68 -7.29
CA LEU A 127 13.38 28.43 -6.59
C LEU A 127 14.55 27.43 -6.70
N VAL A 128 15.38 27.55 -7.74
CA VAL A 128 16.63 26.78 -7.88
C VAL A 128 17.56 26.97 -6.67
N TRP A 129 17.59 28.16 -6.05
CA TRP A 129 18.37 28.39 -4.82
C TRP A 129 17.81 27.63 -3.62
N SER A 130 16.49 27.43 -3.54
CA SER A 130 15.89 26.63 -2.47
C SER A 130 16.24 25.14 -2.58
N LEU A 131 16.53 24.65 -3.80
CA LEU A 131 16.92 23.26 -4.03
C LEU A 131 18.25 22.90 -3.34
N ILE A 132 19.16 23.87 -3.19
CA ILE A 132 20.43 23.72 -2.47
C ILE A 132 20.19 23.33 -1.01
N VAL A 133 19.07 23.75 -0.42
CA VAL A 133 18.69 23.42 0.96
C VAL A 133 17.79 22.19 1.01
N ILE A 134 16.76 22.14 0.16
CA ILE A 134 15.72 21.10 0.20
C ILE A 134 16.30 19.71 -0.13
N PHE A 135 17.23 19.62 -1.07
CA PHE A 135 17.78 18.34 -1.50
C PHE A 135 18.66 17.67 -0.41
N PRO A 136 19.66 18.34 0.20
CA PRO A 136 20.39 17.76 1.33
C PRO A 136 19.49 17.40 2.50
N LEU A 137 18.49 18.22 2.80
CA LEU A 137 17.55 17.96 3.88
C LEU A 137 16.72 16.69 3.60
N GLY A 138 16.23 16.54 2.35
CA GLY A 138 15.55 15.33 1.89
C GLY A 138 16.46 14.10 1.96
N LEU A 139 17.71 14.22 1.55
CA LEU A 139 18.70 13.14 1.62
C LEU A 139 18.97 12.71 3.07
N VAL A 140 19.11 13.66 4.01
CA VAL A 140 19.24 13.37 5.44
C VAL A 140 17.99 12.66 5.97
N THR A 141 16.78 13.08 5.58
CA THR A 141 15.55 12.39 6.00
C THR A 141 15.49 10.94 5.49
N PHE A 142 15.95 10.70 4.27
CA PHE A 142 16.05 9.35 3.70
C PHE A 142 17.08 8.51 4.46
N LEU A 143 18.32 8.99 4.61
CA LEU A 143 19.41 8.29 5.31
C LEU A 143 19.07 7.94 6.76
N ARG A 144 18.36 8.81 7.47
CA ARG A 144 17.92 8.55 8.85
C ARG A 144 16.82 7.48 8.94
N ASN A 145 15.96 7.40 7.93
CA ASN A 145 14.73 6.60 7.95
C ASN A 145 14.77 5.40 6.98
N GLN A 146 15.96 4.94 6.59
CA GLN A 146 16.16 3.84 5.61
C GLN A 146 15.35 2.58 5.90
N PRO A 147 15.35 2.03 7.14
CA PRO A 147 14.67 0.75 7.40
C PRO A 147 13.15 0.88 7.26
N LEU A 148 12.61 2.02 7.72
CA LEU A 148 11.18 2.33 7.64
C LEU A 148 10.74 2.54 6.18
N PHE A 149 11.57 3.23 5.39
CA PHE A 149 11.35 3.41 3.97
C PHE A 149 11.32 2.06 3.24
N TRP A 150 12.24 1.16 3.56
CA TRP A 150 12.31 -0.16 2.94
C TRP A 150 11.08 -1.02 3.27
N VAL A 151 10.66 -1.06 4.53
CA VAL A 151 9.47 -1.81 4.97
C VAL A 151 8.19 -1.28 4.28
N ASP A 152 8.01 0.03 4.25
CA ASP A 152 6.85 0.66 3.61
C ASP A 152 6.87 0.46 2.08
N SER A 153 8.07 0.40 1.48
CA SER A 153 8.22 0.14 0.05
C SER A 153 7.89 -1.32 -0.29
N VAL A 154 8.48 -2.31 0.41
CA VAL A 154 8.24 -3.73 0.14
C VAL A 154 6.77 -4.12 0.38
N SER A 155 6.16 -3.60 1.44
CA SER A 155 4.75 -3.89 1.75
C SER A 155 3.77 -3.32 0.70
N ARG A 156 4.10 -2.20 0.04
CA ARG A 156 3.19 -1.49 -0.89
C ARG A 156 3.50 -1.72 -2.37
N THR A 157 4.67 -2.25 -2.71
CA THR A 157 5.15 -2.48 -4.10
C THR A 157 4.67 -3.79 -4.72
N GLY A 158 4.15 -4.74 -3.93
CA GLY A 158 3.68 -6.04 -4.45
C GLY A 158 2.35 -6.01 -5.20
N ASN A 159 1.61 -4.89 -5.13
CA ASN A 159 0.29 -4.76 -5.76
C ASN A 159 0.42 -4.22 -7.20
N LEU A 160 -0.29 -4.82 -8.15
CA LEU A 160 -0.37 -4.38 -9.55
C LEU A 160 -0.77 -2.90 -9.70
N GLN A 161 -1.58 -2.38 -8.77
CA GLN A 161 -1.96 -0.97 -8.73
C GLN A 161 -0.75 -0.02 -8.61
N PHE A 162 0.27 -0.40 -7.83
CA PHE A 162 1.47 0.39 -7.65
C PHE A 162 2.22 0.59 -8.98
N PHE A 163 2.36 -0.49 -9.76
CA PHE A 163 3.04 -0.46 -11.06
C PHE A 163 2.31 0.38 -12.11
N LEU A 164 0.98 0.31 -12.16
CA LEU A 164 0.19 1.15 -13.05
C LEU A 164 0.32 2.64 -12.71
N LEU A 165 0.34 2.99 -11.42
CA LEU A 165 0.53 4.37 -10.98
C LEU A 165 1.93 4.89 -11.34
N VAL A 166 2.97 4.06 -11.15
CA VAL A 166 4.34 4.38 -11.58
C VAL A 166 4.39 4.64 -13.09
N TYR A 167 3.76 3.80 -13.91
CA TYR A 167 3.73 3.99 -15.36
C TYR A 167 3.09 5.33 -15.76
N PHE A 168 1.95 5.68 -15.16
CA PHE A 168 1.29 6.96 -15.38
C PHE A 168 2.16 8.15 -14.94
N CYS A 169 2.74 8.07 -13.74
CA CYS A 169 3.61 9.11 -13.19
C CYS A 169 4.87 9.32 -14.04
N LEU A 170 5.45 8.27 -14.63
CA LEU A 170 6.58 8.39 -15.55
C LEU A 170 6.24 9.24 -16.79
N SER A 171 5.07 9.01 -17.40
CA SER A 171 4.60 9.80 -18.54
C SER A 171 4.31 11.25 -18.16
N LEU A 172 3.68 11.46 -17.01
CA LEU A 172 3.32 12.79 -16.49
C LEU A 172 4.57 13.61 -16.16
N LEU A 173 5.54 13.00 -15.46
CA LEU A 173 6.79 13.66 -15.14
C LEU A 173 7.51 14.01 -16.44
N ASN A 174 7.71 13.06 -17.35
CA ASN A 174 8.39 13.34 -18.62
C ASN A 174 7.78 14.51 -19.41
N PHE A 175 6.45 14.63 -19.45
CA PHE A 175 5.76 15.79 -20.01
C PHE A 175 6.18 17.12 -19.35
N LEU A 176 6.12 17.19 -18.02
CA LEU A 176 6.48 18.39 -17.25
C LEU A 176 7.94 18.80 -17.49
N GLY A 177 8.85 17.83 -17.59
CA GLY A 177 10.27 18.09 -17.86
C GLY A 177 10.50 18.72 -19.22
N LYS A 178 9.85 18.19 -20.27
CA LYS A 178 9.94 18.79 -21.61
C LYS A 178 9.22 20.12 -21.71
N TRP A 179 8.09 20.28 -21.03
CA TRP A 179 7.40 21.57 -20.98
C TRP A 179 8.27 22.67 -20.37
N LEU A 180 8.96 22.37 -19.26
CA LEU A 180 9.89 23.28 -18.61
C LEU A 180 11.08 23.60 -19.53
N GLN A 181 11.68 22.59 -20.17
CA GLN A 181 12.77 22.76 -21.12
C GLN A 181 12.40 23.68 -22.29
N GLY A 182 11.20 23.50 -22.87
CA GLY A 182 10.68 24.35 -23.95
C GLY A 182 10.43 25.79 -23.50
N SER A 183 9.93 25.98 -22.28
CA SER A 183 9.71 27.31 -21.70
C SER A 183 11.03 28.06 -21.45
N VAL A 184 12.05 27.37 -20.93
CA VAL A 184 13.39 27.94 -20.72
C VAL A 184 14.06 28.30 -22.05
N CYS A 185 13.87 27.47 -23.09
CA CYS A 185 14.36 27.74 -24.43
C CYS A 185 13.82 29.07 -25.00
N LEU A 186 12.50 29.30 -24.90
CA LEU A 186 11.88 30.55 -25.35
C LEU A 186 12.30 31.77 -24.52
N TYR A 187 12.51 31.61 -23.21
CA TYR A 187 12.99 32.69 -22.33
C TYR A 187 14.37 33.22 -22.77
N TYR A 188 15.24 32.34 -23.27
CA TYR A 188 16.56 32.71 -23.82
C TYR A 188 16.53 33.09 -25.31
N GLY A 189 15.35 33.23 -25.92
CA GLY A 189 15.20 33.68 -27.32
C GLY A 189 15.28 32.56 -28.36
N GLY A 190 15.11 31.30 -27.96
CA GLY A 190 15.06 30.16 -28.87
C GLY A 190 13.77 30.01 -29.63
N LEU A 191 13.80 29.19 -30.68
CA LEU A 191 12.62 28.73 -31.41
C LEU A 191 12.38 27.24 -31.14
N VAL A 192 11.15 26.89 -30.75
CA VAL A 192 10.69 25.51 -30.60
C VAL A 192 9.78 25.18 -31.77
N GLN A 193 10.27 24.37 -32.71
CA GLN A 193 9.57 24.09 -33.96
C GLN A 193 8.52 22.98 -33.82
N GLU A 194 8.83 21.91 -33.09
CA GLU A 194 7.95 20.75 -32.89
C GLU A 194 7.94 20.25 -31.43
N PHE A 195 6.75 19.86 -30.94
CA PHE A 195 6.57 19.09 -29.72
C PHE A 195 5.92 17.74 -30.07
N ASN A 196 6.65 16.65 -29.86
CA ASN A 196 6.32 15.31 -30.36
C ASN A 196 6.09 14.33 -29.19
N LEU A 197 5.14 13.40 -29.35
CA LEU A 197 4.96 12.25 -28.46
C LEU A 197 5.44 10.99 -29.19
N ASP A 198 6.56 10.44 -28.70
CA ASP A 198 7.19 9.24 -29.24
C ASP A 198 6.99 8.06 -28.28
N LEU A 199 6.78 6.86 -28.83
CA LEU A 199 6.81 5.62 -28.05
C LEU A 199 8.23 5.07 -27.99
N ILE A 200 8.92 5.30 -26.86
CA ILE A 200 10.24 4.69 -26.63
C ILE A 200 10.03 3.22 -26.28
N MET A 201 10.81 2.35 -26.94
CA MET A 201 10.70 0.88 -26.81
C MET A 201 9.32 0.30 -27.17
N GLY A 202 8.46 1.07 -27.85
CA GLY A 202 7.12 0.64 -28.29
C GLY A 202 6.03 0.65 -27.20
N CYS A 203 6.37 0.90 -25.94
CA CYS A 203 5.44 0.78 -24.81
C CYS A 203 5.38 2.00 -23.89
N VAL A 204 6.41 2.85 -23.85
CA VAL A 204 6.46 3.99 -22.90
C VAL A 204 6.29 5.30 -23.66
N PRO A 205 5.19 6.05 -23.44
CA PRO A 205 4.99 7.35 -24.06
C PRO A 205 5.98 8.36 -23.47
N ARG A 206 6.77 9.00 -24.34
CA ARG A 206 7.66 10.11 -23.97
C ARG A 206 7.48 11.30 -24.91
N PHE A 207 7.36 12.46 -24.31
CA PHE A 207 7.38 13.74 -24.97
C PHE A 207 8.81 14.12 -25.34
N ASN A 208 8.97 14.75 -26.51
CA ASN A 208 10.24 15.21 -27.05
C ASN A 208 10.07 16.59 -27.70
N LEU A 209 11.13 17.39 -27.60
CA LEU A 209 11.28 18.69 -28.27
C LEU A 209 12.32 18.57 -29.38
N ASP A 210 12.11 19.27 -30.49
CA ASP A 210 13.18 19.42 -31.48
C ASP A 210 14.38 20.19 -30.89
N ARG A 211 15.57 19.63 -31.05
CA ARG A 211 16.81 20.06 -30.39
C ARG A 211 17.76 20.81 -31.32
N GLN A 212 17.45 20.89 -32.62
CA GLN A 212 18.32 21.56 -33.59
C GLN A 212 18.54 23.03 -33.21
N GLY A 213 17.48 23.71 -32.76
CA GLY A 213 17.55 25.11 -32.28
C GLY A 213 18.34 25.32 -30.98
N PHE A 214 18.57 24.29 -30.16
CA PHE A 214 19.28 24.45 -28.87
C PHE A 214 20.78 24.63 -29.08
N TRP A 215 21.34 24.01 -30.11
CA TRP A 215 22.79 23.99 -30.33
C TRP A 215 23.34 25.32 -30.88
N ALA A 216 22.48 26.15 -31.49
CA ALA A 216 22.81 27.47 -32.00
C ALA A 216 22.97 28.54 -30.91
N MET A 217 22.62 28.23 -29.65
CA MET A 217 22.62 29.19 -28.54
C MET A 217 23.95 29.28 -27.79
N GLU A 218 24.11 30.38 -27.05
CA GLU A 218 25.25 30.58 -26.15
C GLU A 218 25.37 29.45 -25.11
N ARG A 219 26.61 29.13 -24.69
CA ARG A 219 26.93 28.07 -23.72
C ARG A 219 26.08 28.15 -22.45
N ARG A 220 25.89 29.36 -21.90
CA ARG A 220 25.14 29.56 -20.65
C ARG A 220 23.67 29.17 -20.82
N SER A 221 23.05 29.57 -21.93
CA SER A 221 21.66 29.24 -22.25
C SER A 221 21.48 27.73 -22.45
N ARG A 222 22.42 27.07 -23.12
CA ARG A 222 22.40 25.60 -23.31
C ARG A 222 22.46 24.83 -21.99
N LEU A 223 23.32 25.25 -21.06
CA LEU A 223 23.43 24.61 -19.74
C LEU A 223 22.12 24.71 -18.95
N TRP A 224 21.40 25.83 -19.02
CA TRP A 224 20.10 25.99 -18.37
C TRP A 224 18.99 25.18 -19.05
N ILE A 225 18.96 25.14 -20.38
CA ILE A 225 17.96 24.37 -21.13
C ILE A 225 18.08 22.88 -20.81
N PHE A 226 19.30 22.32 -20.88
CA PHE A 226 19.53 20.90 -20.58
C PHE A 226 19.51 20.59 -19.08
N GLY A 227 19.84 21.56 -18.22
CA GLY A 227 19.81 21.38 -16.76
C GLY A 227 18.40 21.44 -16.15
N SER A 228 17.45 22.11 -16.81
CA SER A 228 16.12 22.35 -16.25
C SER A 228 15.32 21.08 -15.89
N PRO A 229 15.28 20.00 -16.72
CA PRO A 229 14.56 18.78 -16.36
C PRO A 229 15.24 18.03 -15.21
N LEU A 230 16.58 18.03 -15.18
CA LEU A 230 17.38 17.37 -14.14
C LEU A 230 17.12 17.99 -12.76
N LEU A 231 17.06 19.32 -12.70
CA LEU A 231 16.73 20.05 -11.46
C LEU A 231 15.28 19.79 -11.02
N LEU A 232 14.34 19.67 -11.96
CA LEU A 232 12.96 19.33 -11.66
C LEU A 232 12.84 17.95 -11.00
N TRP A 233 13.57 16.94 -11.50
CA TRP A 233 13.55 15.60 -10.91
C TRP A 233 14.09 15.58 -9.48
N LEU A 234 15.19 16.28 -9.22
CA LEU A 234 15.74 16.42 -7.87
C LEU A 234 14.75 17.09 -6.91
N ALA A 235 14.02 18.12 -7.38
CA ALA A 235 13.00 18.80 -6.61
C ALA A 235 11.81 17.87 -6.27
N VAL A 236 11.30 17.13 -7.26
CA VAL A 236 10.20 16.18 -7.08
C VAL A 236 10.60 15.07 -6.10
N MET A 237 11.80 14.51 -6.24
CA MET A 237 12.30 13.47 -5.34
C MET A 237 12.41 13.96 -3.90
N ALA A 238 13.05 15.12 -3.68
CA ALA A 238 13.23 15.67 -2.35
C ALA A 238 11.88 16.01 -1.69
N PHE A 239 10.95 16.63 -2.42
CA PHE A 239 9.61 16.94 -1.92
C PHE A 239 8.81 15.66 -1.58
N SER A 240 8.93 14.63 -2.42
CA SER A 240 8.23 13.35 -2.21
C SER A 240 8.66 12.67 -0.90
N LEU A 241 9.94 12.77 -0.52
CA LEU A 241 10.43 12.25 0.77
C LEU A 241 9.80 12.97 1.97
N PHE A 242 9.62 14.29 1.89
CA PHE A 242 8.94 15.06 2.93
C PHE A 242 7.45 14.73 3.05
N VAL A 243 6.76 14.60 1.92
CA VAL A 243 5.34 14.22 1.92
C VAL A 243 5.16 12.81 2.46
N TRP A 244 6.05 11.87 2.10
CA TRP A 244 6.03 10.50 2.61
C TRP A 244 6.17 10.46 4.12
N ILE A 245 7.19 11.12 4.69
CA ILE A 245 7.42 11.07 6.13
C ILE A 245 6.31 11.79 6.92
N GLY A 246 5.78 12.90 6.40
CA GLY A 246 4.71 13.66 7.05
C GLY A 246 3.34 12.96 7.06
N ASN A 247 3.07 12.09 6.08
CA ASN A 247 1.78 11.42 5.92
C ASN A 247 1.83 9.91 6.16
N ARG A 248 2.89 9.40 6.77
CA ARG A 248 3.10 7.96 6.99
C ARG A 248 1.97 7.30 7.80
N ASN A 249 1.41 8.03 8.77
CA ASN A 249 0.36 7.54 9.68
C ASN A 249 -1.06 7.94 9.23
N ALA A 250 -1.21 8.68 8.13
CA ALA A 250 -2.51 9.11 7.66
C ALA A 250 -3.26 7.94 7.00
N HIS A 251 -4.55 7.79 7.29
CA HIS A 251 -5.42 6.78 6.68
C HIS A 251 -5.62 6.96 5.16
N PHE A 252 -5.22 8.12 4.62
CA PHE A 252 -5.30 8.42 3.18
C PHE A 252 -4.02 7.95 2.46
N SER A 253 -4.16 7.38 1.26
CA SER A 253 -3.08 6.78 0.44
C SER A 253 -1.98 7.73 -0.05
N LEU A 254 -1.85 8.93 0.53
CA LEU A 254 -0.86 9.96 0.20
C LEU A 254 0.59 9.46 0.35
N ALA A 255 0.87 8.65 1.37
CA ALA A 255 2.20 8.07 1.54
C ALA A 255 2.57 7.10 0.40
N THR A 256 1.60 6.36 -0.15
CA THR A 256 1.81 5.50 -1.32
C THR A 256 2.02 6.34 -2.58
N GLY A 257 1.24 7.41 -2.75
CA GLY A 257 1.45 8.38 -3.84
C GLY A 257 2.85 9.01 -3.79
N ALA A 258 3.31 9.42 -2.60
CA ALA A 258 4.63 9.99 -2.41
C ALA A 258 5.76 9.01 -2.77
N LEU A 259 5.63 7.72 -2.43
CA LEU A 259 6.57 6.69 -2.86
C LEU A 259 6.57 6.55 -4.39
N VAL A 260 5.40 6.54 -5.03
CA VAL A 260 5.31 6.45 -6.50
C VAL A 260 5.95 7.67 -7.19
N PHE A 261 5.75 8.88 -6.68
CA PHE A 261 6.41 10.08 -7.20
C PHE A 261 7.94 10.03 -6.98
N PHE A 262 8.39 9.54 -5.83
CA PHE A 262 9.82 9.35 -5.57
C PHE A 262 10.46 8.37 -6.55
N TYR A 263 9.87 7.17 -6.72
CA TYR A 263 10.39 6.15 -7.65
C TYR A 263 10.31 6.59 -9.11
N SER A 264 9.21 7.22 -9.53
CA SER A 264 9.06 7.73 -10.90
C SER A 264 10.04 8.88 -11.18
N GLY A 265 10.26 9.76 -10.20
CA GLY A 265 11.26 10.82 -10.27
C GLY A 265 12.69 10.27 -10.31
N LEU A 266 13.00 9.26 -9.50
CA LEU A 266 14.28 8.57 -9.49
C LEU A 266 14.58 7.89 -10.83
N ILE A 267 13.61 7.14 -11.37
CA ILE A 267 13.75 6.48 -12.68
C ILE A 267 13.96 7.53 -13.78
N SER A 268 13.17 8.61 -13.78
CA SER A 268 13.31 9.69 -14.78
C SER A 268 14.66 10.38 -14.68
N PHE A 269 15.11 10.68 -13.45
CA PHE A 269 16.43 11.27 -13.19
C PHE A 269 17.57 10.38 -13.67
N LEU A 270 17.55 9.09 -13.32
CA LEU A 270 18.60 8.13 -13.70
C LEU A 270 18.70 7.97 -15.23
N VAL A 271 17.56 7.99 -15.93
CA VAL A 271 17.54 7.91 -17.40
C VAL A 271 18.05 9.21 -18.03
N ASP A 272 17.64 10.37 -17.50
CA ASP A 272 17.96 11.66 -18.13
C ASP A 272 19.36 12.17 -17.77
N ILE A 273 19.87 11.93 -16.56
CA ILE A 273 21.21 12.38 -16.13
C ILE A 273 22.32 11.62 -16.87
N ASN A 274 22.03 10.40 -17.29
CA ASN A 274 23.01 9.53 -17.89
C ASN A 274 23.50 10.08 -19.23
N PRO A 275 24.79 10.47 -19.35
CA PRO A 275 25.35 11.03 -20.56
C PRO A 275 25.60 9.98 -21.66
N LEU A 276 25.42 8.70 -21.35
CA LEU A 276 25.76 7.56 -22.21
C LEU A 276 24.54 6.89 -22.84
N TRP A 277 23.35 7.42 -22.58
CA TRP A 277 22.11 6.86 -23.11
C TRP A 277 22.01 7.09 -24.63
N PHE A 278 21.71 6.02 -25.38
CA PHE A 278 21.76 5.96 -26.85
C PHE A 278 20.90 7.03 -27.56
N THR A 279 19.78 7.44 -26.95
CA THR A 279 18.99 8.58 -27.43
C THR A 279 19.50 9.82 -26.71
N ALA A 280 20.02 10.82 -27.42
CA ALA A 280 20.51 12.08 -26.85
C ALA A 280 19.68 12.47 -25.61
N SER A 281 20.18 12.24 -24.40
CA SER A 281 19.48 12.56 -23.16
C SER A 281 19.70 14.04 -22.85
N ASP A 282 18.94 14.60 -21.91
CA ASP A 282 19.21 15.97 -21.46
C ASP A 282 20.56 16.07 -20.74
N GLY A 283 20.95 15.02 -20.01
CA GLY A 283 22.28 14.88 -19.39
C GLY A 283 23.42 14.81 -20.40
N TYR A 284 23.25 14.10 -21.52
CA TYR A 284 24.19 14.15 -22.64
C TYR A 284 24.31 15.58 -23.21
N GLY A 285 23.17 16.25 -23.43
CA GLY A 285 23.15 17.64 -23.90
C GLY A 285 23.88 18.60 -22.95
N TRP A 286 23.69 18.42 -21.64
CA TRP A 286 24.38 19.18 -20.61
C TRP A 286 25.89 18.89 -20.58
N PHE A 287 26.29 17.61 -20.62
CA PHE A 287 27.68 17.18 -20.63
C PHE A 287 28.46 17.73 -21.82
N VAL A 288 27.89 17.59 -23.02
CA VAL A 288 28.47 18.09 -24.28
C VAL A 288 28.57 19.61 -24.26
N SER A 289 27.57 20.31 -23.72
CA SER A 289 27.59 21.78 -23.57
C SER A 289 28.61 22.26 -22.52
N TYR A 290 28.84 21.46 -21.47
CA TYR A 290 29.81 21.77 -20.41
C TYR A 290 31.25 21.66 -20.91
N PHE A 291 31.58 20.54 -21.57
CA PHE A 291 32.91 20.25 -22.12
C PHE A 291 33.16 20.81 -23.53
N GLN A 292 32.17 21.47 -24.13
CA GLN A 292 32.23 22.04 -25.48
C GLN A 292 32.59 21.02 -26.57
N ILE A 293 32.17 19.77 -26.37
CA ILE A 293 32.31 18.71 -27.37
C ILE A 293 31.23 18.99 -28.44
N GLY A 294 31.48 18.76 -29.73
CA GLY A 294 30.46 18.98 -30.77
C GLY A 294 29.18 18.16 -30.52
N SER A 295 28.02 18.68 -30.94
CA SER A 295 26.70 18.05 -30.79
C SER A 295 26.64 16.62 -31.34
N ASP A 296 27.43 16.34 -32.38
CA ASP A 296 27.52 15.03 -33.05
C ASP A 296 28.52 14.05 -32.42
N SER A 297 29.05 14.31 -31.23
CA SER A 297 30.09 13.46 -30.61
C SER A 297 29.69 12.00 -30.41
N LEU A 298 28.44 11.71 -30.01
CA LEU A 298 27.91 10.36 -29.91
C LEU A 298 27.80 9.69 -31.29
N LYS A 299 27.30 10.40 -32.30
CA LYS A 299 27.23 9.89 -33.68
C LYS A 299 28.63 9.58 -34.23
N ARG A 300 29.61 10.47 -33.99
CA ARG A 300 31.01 10.29 -34.40
C ARG A 300 31.67 9.11 -33.69
N SER A 301 31.44 8.97 -32.39
CA SER A 301 31.94 7.85 -31.58
C SER A 301 31.39 6.50 -32.05
N MET A 302 30.08 6.44 -32.32
CA MET A 302 29.41 5.22 -32.78
C MET A 302 29.79 4.85 -34.22
N GLU A 303 30.01 5.82 -35.10
CA GLU A 303 30.53 5.57 -36.46
C GLU A 303 31.98 5.06 -36.43
N ILE A 304 32.82 5.61 -35.53
CA ILE A 304 34.16 5.09 -35.27
C ILE A 304 34.07 3.62 -34.80
N TRP A 305 33.21 3.33 -33.82
CA TRP A 305 32.99 1.96 -33.32
C TRP A 305 32.51 0.99 -34.40
N ARG A 306 31.52 1.42 -35.18
CA ARG A 306 31.00 0.64 -36.31
C ARG A 306 32.07 0.33 -37.33
N ARG A 307 32.90 1.31 -37.73
CA ARG A 307 34.00 1.09 -38.68
C ARG A 307 35.07 0.19 -38.12
N THR A 308 35.37 0.28 -36.82
CA THR A 308 36.29 -0.64 -36.13
C THR A 308 35.75 -2.07 -36.12
N ILE A 309 34.45 -2.28 -35.84
CA ILE A 309 33.81 -3.60 -35.88
C ILE A 309 33.72 -4.16 -37.31
N LEU A 310 33.50 -3.29 -38.32
CA LEU A 310 33.43 -3.67 -39.74
C LEU A 310 34.79 -3.71 -40.45
N PHE A 311 35.90 -3.59 -39.72
CA PHE A 311 37.27 -3.54 -40.25
C PHE A 311 37.47 -2.53 -41.40
N LYS A 312 36.76 -1.39 -41.36
CA LYS A 312 36.90 -0.31 -42.35
C LYS A 312 37.90 0.76 -41.88
N PRO A 313 38.65 1.41 -42.78
CA PRO A 313 39.60 2.45 -42.39
C PRO A 313 38.90 3.65 -41.74
N LEU A 314 39.48 4.11 -40.63
CA LEU A 314 38.98 5.26 -39.87
C LEU A 314 39.20 6.57 -40.64
N PRO A 315 38.25 7.52 -40.61
CA PRO A 315 38.40 8.80 -41.29
C PRO A 315 39.59 9.61 -40.73
N LYS A 316 40.42 10.16 -41.62
CA LYS A 316 41.65 10.90 -41.29
C LYS A 316 41.41 12.31 -40.71
N ALA A 317 40.16 12.78 -40.71
CA ALA A 317 39.78 14.16 -40.36
C ALA A 317 39.74 14.51 -38.85
N ILE A 318 40.13 13.62 -37.93
CA ILE A 318 40.04 13.84 -36.48
C ILE A 318 41.42 13.63 -35.82
N PRO A 319 41.91 14.56 -34.97
CA PRO A 319 43.19 14.42 -34.27
C PRO A 319 43.22 13.18 -33.36
N LEU A 320 44.41 12.59 -33.18
CA LEU A 320 44.61 11.29 -32.51
C LEU A 320 44.07 11.27 -31.06
N SER A 321 44.26 12.36 -30.32
CA SER A 321 43.78 12.53 -28.94
C SER A 321 42.25 12.50 -28.86
N THR A 322 41.57 13.21 -29.76
CA THR A 322 40.10 13.23 -29.84
C THR A 322 39.54 11.89 -30.34
N ARG A 323 40.28 11.17 -31.20
CA ARG A 323 39.89 9.83 -31.65
C ARG A 323 39.91 8.81 -30.52
N ILE A 324 40.95 8.81 -29.68
CA ILE A 324 41.05 7.91 -28.51
C ILE A 324 39.95 8.24 -27.50
N LEU A 325 39.72 9.52 -27.22
CA LEU A 325 38.68 9.96 -26.30
C LEU A 325 37.27 9.57 -26.79
N LEU A 326 36.96 9.77 -28.08
CA LEU A 326 35.69 9.35 -28.68
C LEU A 326 35.55 7.82 -28.72
N PHE A 327 36.66 7.08 -28.90
CA PHE A 327 36.66 5.62 -28.90
C PHE A 327 36.39 5.06 -27.50
N LEU A 328 37.08 5.57 -26.47
CA LEU A 328 36.86 5.20 -25.06
C LEU A 328 35.44 5.58 -24.60
N PHE A 329 34.96 6.75 -25.01
CA PHE A 329 33.58 7.16 -24.77
C PHE A 329 32.58 6.15 -25.37
N GLY A 330 32.82 5.69 -26.59
CA GLY A 330 31.97 4.70 -27.25
C GLY A 330 31.97 3.33 -26.56
N ILE A 331 33.12 2.87 -26.04
CA ILE A 331 33.20 1.65 -25.22
C ILE A 331 32.28 1.78 -24.01
N PHE A 332 32.41 2.90 -23.31
CA PHE A 332 31.68 3.14 -22.07
C PHE A 332 30.17 3.23 -22.33
N VAL A 333 29.77 3.85 -23.44
CA VAL A 333 28.37 3.87 -23.91
C VAL A 333 27.82 2.47 -24.17
N ILE A 334 28.56 1.62 -24.88
CA ILE A 334 28.13 0.27 -25.24
C ILE A 334 28.05 -0.63 -23.99
N LEU A 335 29.11 -0.65 -23.17
CA LEU A 335 29.15 -1.45 -21.94
C LEU A 335 28.04 -1.04 -20.97
N PHE A 336 27.85 0.28 -20.78
CA PHE A 336 26.78 0.79 -19.94
C PHE A 336 25.41 0.38 -20.47
N SER A 337 25.17 0.52 -21.78
CA SER A 337 23.89 0.16 -22.38
C SER A 337 23.57 -1.32 -22.19
N ILE A 338 24.55 -2.21 -22.45
CA ILE A 338 24.40 -3.65 -22.23
C ILE A 338 24.10 -3.95 -20.75
N ALA A 339 24.89 -3.39 -19.83
CA ALA A 339 24.70 -3.61 -18.39
C ALA A 339 23.34 -3.13 -17.91
N PHE A 340 22.89 -1.96 -18.39
CA PHE A 340 21.58 -1.41 -18.05
C PHE A 340 20.44 -2.27 -18.58
N PHE A 341 20.53 -2.78 -19.82
CA PHE A 341 19.52 -3.68 -20.37
C PHE A 341 19.47 -5.01 -19.63
N ILE A 342 20.63 -5.60 -19.31
CA ILE A 342 20.70 -6.83 -18.50
C ILE A 342 20.06 -6.59 -17.14
N TYR A 343 20.32 -5.45 -16.52
CA TYR A 343 19.76 -5.11 -15.21
C TYR A 343 18.23 -4.96 -15.25
N ILE A 344 17.69 -4.23 -16.23
CA ILE A 344 16.23 -4.12 -16.40
C ILE A 344 15.60 -5.47 -16.72
N ALA A 345 16.22 -6.25 -17.61
CA ALA A 345 15.76 -7.59 -17.96
C ALA A 345 15.76 -8.50 -16.73
N TYR A 346 16.79 -8.43 -15.88
CA TYR A 346 16.90 -9.19 -14.65
C TYR A 346 15.82 -8.80 -13.63
N ILE A 347 15.60 -7.50 -13.39
CA ILE A 347 14.55 -7.04 -12.47
C ILE A 347 13.17 -7.46 -12.98
N THR A 348 12.92 -7.26 -14.27
CA THR A 348 11.63 -7.58 -14.89
C THR A 348 11.40 -9.10 -14.84
N PHE A 349 12.41 -9.90 -15.17
CA PHE A 349 12.35 -11.36 -15.09
C PHE A 349 12.11 -11.85 -13.67
N THR A 350 12.90 -11.39 -12.69
CA THR A 350 12.76 -11.83 -11.30
C THR A 350 11.40 -11.42 -10.73
N THR A 351 10.93 -10.21 -11.00
CA THR A 351 9.62 -9.73 -10.55
C THR A 351 8.47 -10.51 -11.19
N LEU A 352 8.48 -10.69 -12.52
CA LEU A 352 7.43 -11.43 -13.21
C LEU A 352 7.43 -12.92 -12.85
N VAL A 353 8.60 -13.56 -12.73
CA VAL A 353 8.69 -14.97 -12.36
C VAL A 353 8.32 -15.19 -10.89
N PHE A 354 8.67 -14.26 -10.01
CA PHE A 354 8.24 -14.31 -8.62
C PHE A 354 6.73 -14.17 -8.48
N SER A 355 6.12 -13.21 -9.18
CA SER A 355 4.67 -12.93 -9.08
C SER A 355 3.79 -13.90 -9.88
N LEU A 356 4.21 -14.30 -11.09
CA LEU A 356 3.39 -15.03 -12.06
C LEU A 356 3.96 -16.40 -12.45
N LYS A 357 5.03 -16.87 -11.77
CA LYS A 357 5.71 -18.16 -12.00
C LYS A 357 5.99 -18.40 -13.50
N GLY A 358 5.64 -19.57 -14.03
CA GLY A 358 5.90 -19.94 -15.43
C GLY A 358 5.22 -19.02 -16.44
N THR A 359 4.08 -18.43 -16.12
CA THR A 359 3.39 -17.45 -16.98
C THR A 359 4.20 -16.14 -17.07
N GLY A 360 4.84 -15.75 -15.97
CA GLY A 360 5.75 -14.60 -15.94
C GLY A 360 6.94 -14.74 -16.88
N ALA A 361 7.52 -15.95 -16.98
CA ALA A 361 8.60 -16.24 -17.93
C ALA A 361 8.13 -16.14 -19.39
N VAL A 362 6.93 -16.62 -19.72
CA VAL A 362 6.38 -16.52 -21.09
C VAL A 362 6.10 -15.06 -21.48
N ILE A 363 5.50 -14.28 -20.56
CA ILE A 363 5.25 -12.85 -20.77
C ILE A 363 6.59 -12.11 -20.94
N PHE A 364 7.60 -12.43 -20.14
CA PHE A 364 8.94 -11.88 -20.28
C PHE A 364 9.56 -12.21 -21.64
N CYS A 365 9.47 -13.46 -22.11
CA CYS A 365 9.94 -13.85 -23.44
C CYS A 365 9.20 -13.11 -24.55
N ALA A 366 7.88 -12.93 -24.44
CA ALA A 366 7.10 -12.17 -25.41
C ALA A 366 7.52 -10.69 -25.46
N ILE A 367 7.71 -10.06 -24.30
CA ILE A 367 8.22 -8.69 -24.18
C ILE A 367 9.63 -8.59 -24.77
N LEU A 368 10.50 -9.56 -24.47
CA LEU A 368 11.88 -9.61 -24.99
C LEU A 368 11.90 -9.79 -26.51
N ILE A 369 11.02 -10.63 -27.08
CA ILE A 369 10.88 -10.82 -28.53
C ILE A 369 10.35 -9.55 -29.20
N LEU A 370 9.29 -8.94 -28.68
CA LEU A 370 8.78 -7.66 -29.20
C LEU A 370 9.84 -6.57 -29.14
N PHE A 371 10.63 -6.56 -28.07
CA PHE A 371 11.73 -5.62 -27.86
C PHE A 371 12.89 -5.85 -28.83
N THR A 372 13.36 -7.08 -29.02
CA THR A 372 14.44 -7.40 -29.96
C THR A 372 14.03 -7.12 -31.39
N VAL A 373 12.80 -7.45 -31.77
CA VAL A 373 12.24 -7.14 -33.10
C VAL A 373 12.14 -5.62 -33.31
N ASN A 374 11.70 -4.85 -32.32
CA ASN A 374 11.63 -3.39 -32.40
C ASN A 374 13.03 -2.77 -32.57
N ILE A 375 14.01 -3.21 -31.77
CA ILE A 375 15.41 -2.78 -31.92
C ILE A 375 15.92 -3.10 -33.32
N MET A 376 15.80 -4.35 -33.76
CA MET A 376 16.37 -4.82 -35.03
C MET A 376 15.72 -4.12 -36.23
N SER A 377 14.43 -3.76 -36.14
CA SER A 377 13.74 -2.94 -37.15
C SER A 377 14.21 -1.49 -37.20
N ASN A 378 14.61 -0.91 -36.06
CA ASN A 378 15.10 0.46 -35.94
C ASN A 378 16.63 0.57 -36.09
N PHE A 379 17.37 -0.54 -36.07
CA PHE A 379 18.83 -0.59 -36.15
C PHE A 379 19.39 -0.57 -37.58
N ASN A 380 18.54 -0.35 -38.60
CA ASN A 380 18.96 -0.22 -40.00
C ASN A 380 19.61 1.16 -40.25
N TRP A 381 20.80 1.34 -39.70
CA TRP A 381 21.61 2.55 -39.78
C TRP A 381 22.44 2.56 -41.08
N LYS A 382 22.07 3.36 -42.08
CA LYS A 382 22.92 3.61 -43.27
C LYS A 382 23.78 4.88 -43.04
N PRO A 383 25.04 4.89 -43.51
CA PRO A 383 26.01 5.92 -43.17
C PRO A 383 25.64 7.27 -43.79
N GLU A 384 25.40 8.27 -42.95
CA GLU A 384 25.32 9.68 -43.34
C GLU A 384 26.75 10.26 -43.27
N SER A 385 27.23 10.87 -44.37
CA SER A 385 28.62 11.35 -44.47
C SER A 385 28.88 12.52 -43.51
N ILE A 386 29.92 12.38 -42.69
CA ILE A 386 30.31 13.32 -41.64
C ILE A 386 30.93 14.57 -42.28
N GLY A 387 30.15 15.64 -42.43
CA GLY A 387 30.68 16.95 -42.84
C GLY A 387 29.61 18.00 -43.11
N HIS A 388 28.95 18.52 -42.08
CA HIS A 388 28.21 19.79 -42.21
C HIS A 388 28.67 20.80 -41.16
N ALA A 389 29.05 21.99 -41.63
CA ALA A 389 29.19 23.22 -40.86
C ALA A 389 27.80 23.69 -40.36
N PRO A 390 27.70 24.56 -39.33
CA PRO A 390 26.40 24.97 -38.77
C PRO A 390 25.52 25.69 -39.82
N PRO A 391 24.18 25.58 -39.73
CA PRO A 391 23.26 26.19 -40.69
C PRO A 391 23.33 27.73 -40.65
N PRO A 392 22.97 28.42 -41.76
CA PRO A 392 22.99 29.88 -41.85
C PRO A 392 22.01 30.55 -40.86
N PRO A 393 22.20 31.84 -40.54
CA PRO A 393 21.27 32.58 -39.68
C PRO A 393 19.88 32.64 -40.33
N ILE A 394 18.86 32.31 -39.53
CA ILE A 394 17.46 32.29 -39.94
C ILE A 394 16.97 33.74 -40.11
N GLU A 395 16.76 34.17 -41.35
CA GLU A 395 15.85 35.28 -41.65
C GLU A 395 14.39 34.81 -41.44
N LEU A 396 13.57 35.69 -40.87
CA LEU A 396 12.18 35.43 -40.47
C LEU A 396 11.33 34.92 -41.66
N PRO A 397 10.56 33.82 -41.53
CA PRO A 397 9.77 33.31 -42.64
C PRO A 397 8.51 34.15 -42.87
N SER A 398 8.36 34.64 -44.10
CA SER A 398 7.07 35.02 -44.68
C SER A 398 6.36 33.76 -45.20
N ASP A 399 5.09 33.64 -44.83
CA ASP A 399 4.02 32.78 -45.35
C ASP A 399 4.28 31.29 -45.69
N ARG A 400 3.67 30.41 -44.87
CA ARG A 400 3.24 29.07 -45.29
C ARG A 400 1.98 29.17 -46.14
N ARG A 401 1.93 28.44 -47.26
CA ARG A 401 0.76 27.65 -47.71
C ARG A 401 1.16 26.71 -48.84
N GLN A 402 0.51 25.53 -48.86
CA GLN A 402 0.58 24.44 -49.85
C GLN A 402 1.80 23.52 -49.68
N ASN A 403 1.73 22.18 -49.58
CA ASN A 403 0.69 21.18 -49.82
C ASN A 403 1.00 19.94 -48.95
N SER A 404 -0.02 19.32 -48.35
CA SER A 404 0.04 17.90 -47.94
C SER A 404 -1.36 17.32 -47.92
N SER A 405 -1.88 17.01 -49.10
CA SER A 405 -3.05 16.14 -49.27
C SER A 405 -2.56 14.71 -49.53
N LYS A 406 -2.73 13.88 -48.50
CA LYS A 406 -3.13 12.46 -48.45
C LYS A 406 -2.67 11.49 -49.55
N ASP A 407 -2.18 10.33 -49.08
CA ASP A 407 -2.72 9.00 -49.41
C ASP A 407 -2.59 8.04 -48.19
N PRO A 408 -3.67 7.79 -47.41
CA PRO A 408 -3.62 6.91 -46.24
C PRO A 408 -3.58 5.40 -46.58
N LEU A 409 -3.88 5.04 -47.84
CA LEU A 409 -3.95 3.63 -48.27
C LEU A 409 -2.57 2.96 -48.45
N ASN A 410 -1.51 3.74 -48.67
CA ASN A 410 -0.14 3.21 -48.74
C ASN A 410 0.47 2.93 -47.35
N GLY A 411 0.00 3.59 -46.29
CA GLY A 411 0.46 3.36 -44.92
C GLY A 411 0.03 1.99 -44.37
N PHE A 412 -1.20 1.55 -44.67
CA PHE A 412 -1.70 0.24 -44.23
C PHE A 412 -1.03 -0.92 -44.99
N SER A 413 -0.74 -0.75 -46.29
CA SER A 413 -0.01 -1.78 -47.06
C SER A 413 1.46 -1.91 -46.65
N GLN A 414 2.11 -0.80 -46.28
CA GLN A 414 3.45 -0.82 -45.68
C GLN A 414 3.46 -1.34 -44.25
N PHE A 415 2.40 -1.13 -43.46
CA PHE A 415 2.23 -1.72 -42.14
C PHE A 415 2.08 -3.25 -42.24
N LEU A 416 1.21 -3.75 -43.12
CA LEU A 416 1.09 -5.18 -43.39
C LEU A 416 2.42 -5.79 -43.89
N LYS A 417 3.13 -5.15 -44.83
CA LYS A 417 4.44 -5.65 -45.31
C LYS A 417 5.53 -5.68 -44.22
N ASN A 418 5.58 -4.70 -43.32
CA ASN A 418 6.60 -4.63 -42.27
C ASN A 418 6.28 -5.55 -41.06
N TYR A 419 5.00 -5.88 -40.83
CA TYR A 419 4.56 -6.61 -39.64
C TYR A 419 3.85 -7.94 -39.95
N TRP A 420 3.89 -8.44 -41.19
CA TRP A 420 3.23 -9.70 -41.56
C TRP A 420 3.69 -10.89 -40.72
N LEU A 421 4.99 -10.93 -40.36
CA LEU A 421 5.58 -11.98 -39.52
C LEU A 421 5.03 -11.92 -38.08
N LEU A 422 4.71 -10.72 -37.59
CA LEU A 422 4.06 -10.47 -36.30
C LEU A 422 2.57 -10.81 -36.33
N LEU A 423 1.87 -10.57 -37.44
CA LEU A 423 0.49 -11.01 -37.63
C LEU A 423 0.38 -12.54 -37.74
N LEU A 424 1.37 -13.20 -38.36
CA LEU A 424 1.45 -14.66 -38.45
C LEU A 424 1.78 -15.28 -37.08
N LEU A 425 2.69 -14.68 -36.32
CA LEU A 425 2.97 -15.07 -34.93
C LEU A 425 1.79 -14.78 -33.99
N ALA A 426 1.07 -13.67 -34.17
CA ALA A 426 -0.12 -13.35 -33.38
C ALA A 426 -1.28 -14.28 -33.71
N ALA A 427 -1.51 -14.59 -34.99
CA ALA A 427 -2.49 -15.60 -35.42
C ALA A 427 -2.11 -17.00 -34.90
N GLY A 428 -0.82 -17.36 -34.96
CA GLY A 428 -0.29 -18.58 -34.36
C GLY A 428 -0.51 -18.63 -32.85
N ALA A 429 -0.27 -17.53 -32.14
CA ALA A 429 -0.50 -17.42 -30.70
C ALA A 429 -1.99 -17.53 -30.35
N ILE A 430 -2.89 -16.96 -31.15
CA ILE A 430 -4.35 -17.08 -30.98
C ILE A 430 -4.80 -18.53 -31.20
N ILE A 431 -4.27 -19.21 -32.23
CA ILE A 431 -4.55 -20.63 -32.48
C ILE A 431 -4.06 -21.48 -31.30
N ILE A 432 -2.83 -21.24 -30.83
CA ILE A 432 -2.27 -21.93 -29.66
C ILE A 432 -3.10 -21.65 -28.40
N ALA A 433 -3.60 -20.44 -28.22
CA ALA A 433 -4.42 -20.04 -27.08
C ALA A 433 -5.79 -20.76 -27.03
N LEU A 434 -6.32 -21.20 -28.18
CA LEU A 434 -7.57 -21.95 -28.30
C LEU A 434 -7.40 -23.46 -28.21
N LEU A 435 -6.17 -23.99 -28.24
CA LEU A 435 -5.93 -25.43 -28.16
C LEU A 435 -6.39 -26.01 -26.80
N PRO A 436 -6.95 -27.23 -26.79
CA PRO A 436 -7.33 -27.91 -25.56
C PRO A 436 -6.08 -28.33 -24.77
N TYR A 437 -5.89 -27.77 -23.59
CA TYR A 437 -4.78 -28.08 -22.68
C TYR A 437 -5.26 -28.95 -21.51
N ARG A 438 -4.54 -30.05 -21.24
CA ARG A 438 -4.78 -30.91 -20.07
C ARG A 438 -4.06 -30.33 -18.86
N PHE A 439 -4.82 -29.78 -17.92
CA PHE A 439 -4.24 -29.21 -16.72
C PHE A 439 -3.78 -30.30 -15.76
N SER A 440 -2.59 -30.16 -15.17
CA SER A 440 -2.03 -31.12 -14.21
C SER A 440 -1.49 -30.39 -12.98
N ALA A 441 -1.86 -30.87 -11.79
CA ALA A 441 -1.33 -30.38 -10.52
C ALA A 441 -0.05 -31.17 -10.14
N GLY A 442 1.06 -30.49 -9.87
CA GLY A 442 2.37 -31.11 -9.58
C GLY A 442 2.77 -31.03 -8.10
N GLY A 443 3.49 -32.06 -7.62
CA GLY A 443 3.94 -32.22 -6.23
C GLY A 443 5.08 -33.23 -6.01
N SER A 444 5.75 -33.24 -4.85
CA SER A 444 6.85 -34.18 -4.48
C SER A 444 6.37 -35.48 -3.80
N ILE A 445 7.08 -36.65 -3.93
CA ILE A 445 6.64 -38.02 -3.49
C ILE A 445 7.68 -38.94 -2.73
N GLN A 446 7.27 -39.95 -1.91
CA GLN A 446 8.11 -40.95 -1.12
C GLN A 446 7.53 -42.41 -0.85
N LEU A 447 8.35 -43.53 -0.71
CA LEU A 447 8.02 -45.02 -0.60
C LEU A 447 8.32 -45.81 0.77
N LEU A 448 7.74 -47.01 1.06
CA LEU A 448 7.70 -47.79 2.38
C LEU A 448 8.16 -49.35 2.39
N PRO A 449 8.55 -50.07 3.54
CA PRO A 449 9.21 -51.47 3.68
C PRO A 449 8.47 -52.87 4.01
N PRO A 450 9.06 -54.13 3.79
CA PRO A 450 8.47 -55.52 3.99
C PRO A 450 8.77 -56.32 5.32
N LYS A 451 8.24 -57.57 5.53
CA LYS A 451 8.00 -58.20 6.88
C LYS A 451 8.59 -59.63 7.17
N GLU A 452 9.46 -59.80 8.20
CA GLU A 452 9.97 -61.08 8.79
C GLU A 452 9.37 -61.40 10.19
N GLN A 453 9.46 -62.64 10.71
CA GLN A 453 8.89 -62.96 12.04
C GLN A 453 9.65 -64.00 12.92
N PRO A 454 10.14 -63.62 14.12
CA PRO A 454 10.68 -64.57 15.11
C PRO A 454 9.58 -65.43 15.79
N ILE A 455 9.91 -66.69 16.11
CA ILE A 455 9.14 -67.60 16.98
C ILE A 455 9.72 -67.49 18.39
N GLU A 456 8.99 -66.76 19.21
CA GLU A 456 9.36 -66.47 20.58
C GLU A 456 8.52 -67.31 21.54
N SER A 457 9.03 -67.51 22.75
CA SER A 457 8.18 -68.07 23.79
C SER A 457 7.16 -67.02 24.24
N ASP A 458 5.88 -67.37 24.18
CA ASP A 458 4.80 -66.50 24.64
C ASP A 458 4.70 -66.43 26.17
N VAL A 459 5.25 -67.44 26.86
CA VAL A 459 5.19 -67.62 28.31
C VAL A 459 6.55 -67.98 28.89
N VAL A 460 6.75 -67.60 30.15
CA VAL A 460 7.96 -67.93 30.91
C VAL A 460 7.85 -69.35 31.45
N GLY A 461 8.91 -70.14 31.30
CA GLY A 461 8.97 -71.48 31.87
C GLY A 461 10.26 -72.22 31.57
N THR A 462 10.45 -73.36 32.22
CA THR A 462 11.62 -74.21 31.99
C THR A 462 11.33 -75.18 30.84
N LEU A 463 12.25 -75.29 29.88
CA LEU A 463 12.09 -76.18 28.71
C LEU A 463 12.24 -77.64 29.13
N THR A 464 11.16 -78.41 29.06
CA THR A 464 11.15 -79.81 29.49
C THR A 464 11.38 -80.78 28.33
N LYS A 465 10.86 -80.47 27.13
CA LYS A 465 10.97 -81.34 25.93
C LYS A 465 11.05 -80.53 24.62
N VAL A 466 11.87 -80.97 23.65
CA VAL A 466 12.01 -80.41 22.28
C VAL A 466 11.79 -81.51 21.23
N PHE A 467 11.02 -81.22 20.18
CA PHE A 467 10.62 -82.18 19.14
C PHE A 467 11.39 -82.04 17.80
N PHE A 468 11.98 -80.87 17.47
CA PHE A 468 12.71 -80.61 16.22
C PHE A 468 14.05 -79.86 16.42
N PRO A 469 15.14 -80.24 15.72
CA PRO A 469 16.48 -79.68 15.95
C PRO A 469 16.84 -78.36 15.21
N GLY A 470 16.21 -78.03 14.06
CA GLY A 470 16.38 -76.73 13.34
C GLY A 470 17.67 -76.58 12.52
N GLY A 471 17.60 -75.85 11.39
CA GLY A 471 18.73 -75.60 10.45
C GLY A 471 18.71 -76.45 9.17
N ASP A 472 17.79 -77.41 9.06
CA ASP A 472 17.81 -78.44 8.02
C ASP A 472 17.05 -78.06 6.73
N GLY A 473 16.61 -76.80 6.59
CA GLY A 473 15.78 -76.33 5.45
C GLY A 473 14.40 -77.02 5.33
N LYS A 474 14.02 -77.81 6.35
CA LYS A 474 12.80 -78.62 6.34
C LYS A 474 11.57 -77.75 6.56
N PHE A 475 10.59 -77.92 5.67
CA PHE A 475 9.28 -77.28 5.77
C PHE A 475 8.49 -77.86 6.95
N ILE A 476 7.92 -76.98 7.79
CA ILE A 476 7.04 -77.38 8.90
C ILE A 476 5.68 -76.70 8.73
N GLN A 477 4.63 -77.50 8.87
CA GLN A 477 3.25 -77.03 8.75
C GLN A 477 2.85 -76.21 9.98
N ALA A 478 2.01 -75.20 9.75
CA ALA A 478 1.46 -74.39 10.82
C ALA A 478 0.77 -75.23 11.91
N GLY A 479 1.05 -74.94 13.19
CA GLY A 479 0.38 -75.50 14.36
C GLY A 479 1.02 -76.73 15.03
N GLN A 480 2.00 -77.38 14.40
CA GLN A 480 2.69 -78.55 14.96
C GLN A 480 3.53 -78.15 16.21
N VAL A 481 3.51 -78.98 17.27
CA VAL A 481 4.23 -78.70 18.52
C VAL A 481 5.73 -78.93 18.33
N ILE A 482 6.52 -77.93 18.67
CA ILE A 482 7.98 -77.93 18.54
C ILE A 482 8.69 -78.09 19.88
N ALA A 483 8.09 -77.64 21.01
CA ALA A 483 8.62 -77.83 22.36
C ALA A 483 7.55 -77.63 23.48
N GLN A 484 7.86 -78.03 24.72
CA GLN A 484 6.97 -77.89 25.90
C GLN A 484 7.69 -77.28 27.13
N LEU A 485 6.98 -76.40 27.85
CA LEU A 485 7.43 -75.63 29.02
C LEU A 485 6.60 -75.97 30.28
N ASP A 486 7.17 -75.77 31.48
CA ASP A 486 6.46 -75.86 32.78
C ASP A 486 6.59 -74.57 33.60
N SER A 487 5.52 -74.15 34.29
CA SER A 487 5.43 -72.86 35.02
C SER A 487 4.42 -72.88 36.19
N PRO A 488 4.90 -72.88 37.46
CA PRO A 488 4.03 -72.86 38.66
C PRO A 488 3.29 -71.53 38.92
N GLU A 489 3.88 -70.39 38.55
CA GLU A 489 3.32 -69.04 38.84
C GLU A 489 2.01 -68.77 38.09
N LEU A 490 1.90 -69.28 36.86
CA LEU A 490 0.68 -69.17 36.05
C LEU A 490 -0.49 -69.92 36.69
N GLN A 491 -0.23 -71.02 37.42
CA GLN A 491 -1.26 -71.80 38.09
C GLN A 491 -1.85 -71.05 39.29
N ASN A 492 -1.01 -70.39 40.10
CA ASN A 492 -1.46 -69.57 41.24
C ASN A 492 -2.26 -68.34 40.79
N SER A 493 -1.85 -67.73 39.67
CA SER A 493 -2.55 -66.58 39.10
C SER A 493 -3.97 -66.91 38.65
N LEU A 494 -4.20 -68.13 38.13
CA LEU A 494 -5.52 -68.62 37.75
C LEU A 494 -6.47 -68.71 38.96
N LEU A 495 -5.98 -69.20 40.10
CA LEU A 495 -6.80 -69.33 41.32
C LEU A 495 -7.25 -67.96 41.84
N THR A 496 -6.34 -66.97 41.87
CA THR A 496 -6.67 -65.60 42.31
C THR A 496 -7.72 -64.93 41.41
N ALA A 497 -7.67 -65.17 40.10
CA ALA A 497 -8.67 -64.65 39.17
C ALA A 497 -10.08 -65.22 39.45
N GLN A 498 -10.17 -66.47 39.92
CA GLN A 498 -11.44 -67.12 40.25
C GLN A 498 -12.13 -66.45 41.45
N ASP A 499 -11.38 -66.08 42.49
CA ASP A 499 -11.94 -65.45 43.69
C ASP A 499 -12.49 -64.03 43.42
N LYS A 500 -11.80 -63.26 42.56
CA LYS A 500 -12.25 -61.92 42.15
C LYS A 500 -13.61 -61.93 41.45
N VAL A 501 -13.88 -62.95 40.63
CA VAL A 501 -15.19 -63.11 39.96
C VAL A 501 -16.31 -63.28 40.99
N THR A 502 -16.07 -64.04 42.07
CA THR A 502 -17.06 -64.29 43.12
C THR A 502 -17.42 -63.02 43.88
N GLN A 503 -16.43 -62.20 44.26
CA GLN A 503 -16.67 -60.94 44.96
C GLN A 503 -17.48 -59.96 44.10
N GLN A 504 -17.13 -59.81 42.83
CA GLN A 504 -17.82 -58.86 41.95
C GLN A 504 -19.29 -59.25 41.70
N ALA A 505 -19.62 -60.54 41.74
CA ALA A 505 -21.00 -60.99 41.64
C ALA A 505 -21.89 -60.50 42.80
N ALA A 506 -21.34 -60.35 44.01
CA ALA A 506 -22.08 -59.82 45.16
C ALA A 506 -22.42 -58.32 45.01
N ASN A 507 -21.47 -57.53 44.48
CA ASN A 507 -21.66 -56.08 44.24
C ASN A 507 -22.83 -55.78 43.28
N VAL A 508 -22.99 -56.60 42.23
CA VAL A 508 -24.10 -56.46 41.27
C VAL A 508 -25.46 -56.61 41.97
N ARG A 509 -25.59 -57.52 42.94
CA ARG A 509 -26.84 -57.76 43.66
C ARG A 509 -27.26 -56.55 44.50
N GLN A 510 -26.31 -55.84 45.12
CA GLN A 510 -26.60 -54.64 45.91
C GLN A 510 -27.13 -53.51 45.03
N ALA A 511 -26.47 -53.22 43.91
CA ALA A 511 -26.88 -52.16 43.00
C ALA A 511 -28.29 -52.35 42.42
N GLN A 512 -28.77 -53.59 42.32
CA GLN A 512 -30.13 -53.90 41.87
C GLN A 512 -31.21 -53.54 42.91
N ALA A 513 -30.90 -53.61 44.20
CA ALA A 513 -31.85 -53.25 45.26
C ALA A 513 -32.09 -51.73 45.33
N ASP A 514 -31.02 -50.94 45.19
CA ASP A 514 -31.11 -49.47 45.22
C ASP A 514 -32.00 -48.92 44.09
N LEU A 515 -31.93 -49.52 42.90
CA LEU A 515 -32.78 -49.16 41.76
C LEU A 515 -34.27 -49.41 42.05
N GLN A 516 -34.62 -50.48 42.77
CA GLN A 516 -36.02 -50.80 43.07
C GLN A 516 -36.65 -49.77 44.02
N GLN A 517 -35.89 -49.20 44.95
CA GLN A 517 -36.37 -48.18 45.86
C GLN A 517 -36.79 -46.90 45.12
N LEU A 518 -35.98 -46.43 44.16
CA LEU A 518 -36.24 -45.22 43.38
C LEU A 518 -37.54 -45.31 42.56
N LEU A 519 -37.90 -46.50 42.06
CA LEU A 519 -39.11 -46.71 41.26
C LEU A 519 -40.43 -46.55 42.05
N THR A 520 -40.39 -46.48 43.39
CA THR A 520 -41.59 -46.50 44.25
C THR A 520 -41.95 -45.15 44.91
N THR A 521 -41.35 -44.03 44.47
CA THR A 521 -41.61 -42.65 44.98
C THR A 521 -42.18 -41.76 43.86
N PRO A 522 -43.05 -40.74 44.13
CA PRO A 522 -43.38 -40.09 45.42
C PRO A 522 -44.63 -40.62 46.16
N ARG A 523 -44.73 -40.36 47.47
CA ARG A 523 -45.88 -40.74 48.33
C ARG A 523 -46.95 -39.65 48.33
N GLU A 524 -48.24 -40.02 48.30
CA GLU A 524 -49.36 -39.07 48.28
C GLU A 524 -49.36 -38.09 49.48
N THR A 525 -48.86 -38.52 50.64
CA THR A 525 -48.74 -37.70 51.85
C THR A 525 -47.82 -36.49 51.66
N ASP A 526 -46.75 -36.65 50.89
CA ASP A 526 -45.70 -35.63 50.75
C ASP A 526 -46.19 -34.47 49.85
N ILE A 527 -47.07 -34.77 48.89
CA ILE A 527 -47.66 -33.78 47.97
C ILE A 527 -48.65 -32.87 48.70
N ALA A 528 -49.42 -33.40 49.66
CA ALA A 528 -50.44 -32.63 50.38
C ALA A 528 -49.84 -31.51 51.25
N VAL A 529 -48.77 -31.80 51.99
CA VAL A 529 -48.08 -30.84 52.88
C VAL A 529 -47.48 -29.68 52.08
N ALA A 530 -46.88 -29.97 50.92
CA ALA A 530 -46.25 -28.94 50.10
C ALA A 530 -47.28 -27.97 49.47
N LYS A 531 -48.52 -28.43 49.18
CA LYS A 531 -49.59 -27.58 48.64
C LYS A 531 -50.08 -26.52 49.64
N GLU A 532 -50.15 -26.88 50.92
CA GLU A 532 -50.62 -25.97 51.98
C GLU A 532 -49.67 -24.77 52.19
N LYS A 533 -48.35 -25.03 52.17
CA LYS A 533 -47.33 -23.98 52.32
C LYS A 533 -47.42 -22.87 51.26
N VAL A 534 -47.69 -23.24 50.01
CA VAL A 534 -47.91 -22.29 48.91
C VAL A 534 -49.10 -21.36 49.19
N GLY A 535 -50.17 -21.89 49.80
CA GLY A 535 -51.35 -21.12 50.17
C GLY A 535 -51.04 -19.98 51.15
N ILE A 536 -50.24 -20.25 52.18
CA ILE A 536 -49.85 -19.27 53.20
C ILE A 536 -48.99 -18.16 52.58
N ALA A 537 -47.99 -18.52 51.79
CA ALA A 537 -47.08 -17.55 51.17
C ALA A 537 -47.82 -16.56 50.26
N ARG A 538 -48.88 -17.00 49.56
CA ARG A 538 -49.68 -16.14 48.69
C ARG A 538 -50.43 -15.05 49.47
N SER A 539 -50.91 -15.37 50.67
CA SER A 539 -51.58 -14.38 51.53
C SER A 539 -50.63 -13.27 51.97
N ASN A 540 -49.37 -13.60 52.28
CA ASN A 540 -48.38 -12.62 52.72
C ASN A 540 -48.04 -11.57 51.64
N VAL A 541 -48.03 -11.99 50.37
CA VAL A 541 -47.83 -11.06 49.24
C VAL A 541 -48.94 -9.99 49.21
N GLY A 542 -50.21 -10.40 49.40
CA GLY A 542 -51.33 -9.47 49.38
C GLY A 542 -51.25 -8.37 50.46
N VAL A 543 -50.72 -8.68 51.64
CA VAL A 543 -50.52 -7.69 52.71
C VAL A 543 -49.46 -6.65 52.33
N ALA A 544 -48.35 -7.10 51.74
CA ALA A 544 -47.25 -6.22 51.37
C ALA A 544 -47.60 -5.27 50.21
N GLU A 545 -48.46 -5.68 49.27
CA GLU A 545 -48.90 -4.82 48.16
C GLU A 545 -49.66 -3.58 48.67
N ASN A 546 -50.56 -3.77 49.64
CA ASN A 546 -51.31 -2.67 50.25
C ASN A 546 -50.40 -1.64 50.95
N GLN A 547 -49.30 -2.08 51.57
CA GLN A 547 -48.36 -1.18 52.25
C GLN A 547 -47.61 -0.28 51.28
N VAL A 548 -47.25 -0.79 50.10
CA VAL A 548 -46.59 -0.01 49.04
C VAL A 548 -47.50 1.10 48.53
N GLU A 549 -48.79 0.81 48.36
CA GLU A 549 -49.76 1.79 47.89
C GLU A 549 -49.88 3.00 48.83
N VAL A 550 -49.97 2.74 50.14
CA VAL A 550 -50.01 3.79 51.18
C VAL A 550 -48.74 4.65 51.16
N ALA A 551 -47.57 4.02 51.12
CA ALA A 551 -46.29 4.75 51.11
C ALA A 551 -46.13 5.63 49.86
N ARG A 552 -46.61 5.17 48.69
CA ARG A 552 -46.55 5.92 47.44
C ARG A 552 -47.39 7.20 47.49
N SER A 553 -48.57 7.14 48.12
CA SER A 553 -49.42 8.30 48.33
C SER A 553 -48.71 9.37 49.18
N ASN A 554 -48.05 8.97 50.27
CA ASN A 554 -47.32 9.88 51.17
C ASN A 554 -46.19 10.64 50.45
N VAL A 555 -45.44 9.98 49.56
CA VAL A 555 -44.41 10.64 48.73
C VAL A 555 -45.00 11.75 47.87
N GLY A 556 -46.19 11.52 47.30
CA GLY A 556 -46.90 12.52 46.50
C GLY A 556 -47.24 13.78 47.29
N VAL A 557 -47.71 13.61 48.53
CA VAL A 557 -48.02 14.73 49.44
C VAL A 557 -46.76 15.52 49.80
N SER A 558 -45.68 14.84 50.20
CA SER A 558 -44.42 15.50 50.59
C SER A 558 -43.77 16.26 49.43
N ARG A 559 -43.86 15.75 48.19
CA ARG A 559 -43.36 16.44 46.99
C ARG A 559 -44.04 17.78 46.77
N ASN A 560 -45.37 17.81 46.91
CA ASN A 560 -46.14 19.02 46.71
C ASN A 560 -45.78 20.11 47.75
N ARG A 561 -45.47 19.72 49.00
CA ARG A 561 -44.99 20.65 50.03
C ARG A 561 -43.67 21.31 49.66
N VAL A 562 -42.71 20.55 49.12
CA VAL A 562 -41.42 21.10 48.65
C VAL A 562 -41.64 22.15 47.56
N ARG A 563 -42.48 21.85 46.57
CA ARG A 563 -42.76 22.78 45.46
C ARG A 563 -43.34 24.12 45.94
N VAL A 564 -44.20 24.08 46.96
CA VAL A 564 -44.76 25.30 47.58
C VAL A 564 -43.67 26.10 48.30
N ALA A 565 -42.81 25.44 49.08
CA ALA A 565 -41.71 26.11 49.78
C ALA A 565 -40.68 26.74 48.81
N GLU A 566 -40.37 26.09 47.68
CA GLU A 566 -39.49 26.66 46.64
C GLU A 566 -40.05 27.95 46.06
N GLY A 567 -41.36 27.98 45.79
CA GLY A 567 -42.05 29.19 45.32
C GLY A 567 -41.91 30.35 46.30
N ASN A 568 -42.05 30.09 47.61
CA ASN A 568 -41.92 31.12 48.65
C ASN A 568 -40.50 31.70 48.72
N VAL A 569 -39.45 30.88 48.53
CA VAL A 569 -38.06 31.36 48.49
C VAL A 569 -37.83 32.30 47.31
N ILE A 570 -38.35 31.98 46.13
CA ILE A 570 -38.21 32.83 44.94
C ILE A 570 -38.87 34.20 45.16
N LEU A 571 -40.05 34.22 45.77
CA LEU A 571 -40.73 35.47 46.12
C LEU A 571 -39.86 36.33 47.06
N ALA A 572 -39.29 35.73 48.10
CA ALA A 572 -38.42 36.44 49.04
C ALA A 572 -37.11 36.96 48.39
N ILE A 573 -36.55 36.27 47.39
CA ILE A 573 -35.38 36.77 46.62
C ILE A 573 -35.74 38.05 45.88
N ASN A 574 -36.88 38.06 45.20
CA ASN A 574 -37.33 39.22 44.43
C ASN A 574 -37.54 40.44 45.34
N GLU A 575 -38.11 40.24 46.54
CA GLU A 575 -38.26 41.30 47.54
C GLU A 575 -36.91 41.89 47.98
N VAL A 576 -35.89 41.05 48.21
CA VAL A 576 -34.52 41.49 48.54
C VAL A 576 -33.89 42.30 47.41
N GLU A 577 -34.09 41.90 46.16
CA GLU A 577 -33.53 42.60 45.00
C GLU A 577 -34.15 43.98 44.83
N VAL A 578 -35.47 44.08 44.95
CA VAL A 578 -36.20 45.36 44.93
C VAL A 578 -35.70 46.28 46.04
N ALA A 579 -35.61 45.79 47.28
CA ALA A 579 -35.09 46.59 48.40
C ALA A 579 -33.65 47.07 48.17
N ARG A 580 -32.79 46.24 47.57
CA ARG A 580 -31.40 46.63 47.23
C ARG A 580 -31.34 47.72 46.17
N SER A 581 -32.20 47.64 45.15
CA SER A 581 -32.29 48.68 44.13
C SER A 581 -32.69 50.02 44.75
N ASN A 582 -33.65 50.01 45.67
CA ASN A 582 -34.09 51.21 46.39
C ASN A 582 -32.94 51.86 47.19
N VAL A 583 -32.10 51.07 47.86
CA VAL A 583 -30.87 51.57 48.53
C VAL A 583 -29.94 52.28 47.56
N ARG A 584 -29.71 51.69 46.38
CA ARG A 584 -28.82 52.28 45.36
C ARG A 584 -29.37 53.61 44.85
N VAL A 585 -30.67 53.68 44.59
CA VAL A 585 -31.33 54.92 44.16
C VAL A 585 -31.19 56.01 45.23
N ALA A 586 -31.44 55.68 46.51
CA ALA A 586 -31.27 56.62 47.60
C ALA A 586 -29.81 57.09 47.75
N ALA A 587 -28.83 56.20 47.61
CA ALA A 587 -27.41 56.54 47.67
C ALA A 587 -26.99 57.50 46.54
N ASN A 588 -27.50 57.29 45.33
CA ASN A 588 -27.23 58.19 44.20
C ASN A 588 -27.83 59.59 44.44
N LYS A 589 -29.02 59.69 45.04
CA LYS A 589 -29.60 61.00 45.44
C LYS A 589 -28.69 61.75 46.41
N VAL A 590 -28.10 61.07 47.40
CA VAL A 590 -27.12 61.64 48.32
C VAL A 590 -25.88 62.17 47.58
N ALA A 591 -25.35 61.39 46.62
CA ALA A 591 -24.19 61.80 45.84
C ALA A 591 -24.47 63.06 44.99
N VAL A 592 -25.63 63.11 44.34
CA VAL A 592 -26.07 64.28 43.55
C VAL A 592 -26.20 65.52 44.44
N ALA A 593 -26.85 65.40 45.61
CA ALA A 593 -26.99 66.50 46.55
C ALA A 593 -25.63 67.03 47.04
N ARG A 594 -24.65 66.14 47.29
CA ARG A 594 -23.27 66.55 47.63
C ARG A 594 -22.59 67.33 46.49
N GLY A 595 -22.71 66.84 45.26
CA GLY A 595 -22.14 67.51 44.09
C GLY A 595 -22.71 68.90 43.87
N GLN A 596 -24.02 69.08 44.09
CA GLN A 596 -24.67 70.39 44.03
C GLN A 596 -24.10 71.37 45.06
N ILE A 597 -23.92 70.94 46.32
CA ILE A 597 -23.30 71.78 47.35
C ILE A 597 -21.90 72.26 46.92
N GLN A 598 -21.07 71.37 46.36
CA GLN A 598 -19.71 71.72 45.92
C GLN A 598 -19.71 72.72 44.76
N LEU A 599 -20.64 72.57 43.82
CA LEU A 599 -20.82 73.53 42.73
C LEU A 599 -21.22 74.91 43.28
N GLU A 600 -22.21 74.97 44.16
CA GLU A 600 -22.67 76.22 44.77
C GLU A 600 -21.59 76.87 45.65
N GLN A 601 -20.78 76.09 46.37
CA GLN A 601 -19.61 76.60 47.09
C GLN A 601 -18.59 77.25 46.16
N THR A 602 -18.34 76.65 44.99
CA THR A 602 -17.40 77.17 44.01
C THR A 602 -17.91 78.49 43.44
N LYS A 603 -19.21 78.58 43.11
CA LYS A 603 -19.88 79.82 42.69
C LYS A 603 -19.77 80.91 43.75
N LEU A 604 -19.97 80.56 45.03
CA LEU A 604 -19.82 81.50 46.14
C LEU A 604 -18.38 82.04 46.22
N ILE A 605 -17.36 81.18 46.10
CA ILE A 605 -15.94 81.60 46.12
C ILE A 605 -15.64 82.58 44.98
N THR A 606 -16.06 82.25 43.74
CA THR A 606 -15.88 83.17 42.60
C THR A 606 -16.65 84.47 42.81
N GLY A 607 -17.86 84.39 43.35
CA GLY A 607 -18.67 85.55 43.69
C GLY A 607 -17.98 86.45 44.71
N ILE A 608 -17.39 85.88 45.77
CA ILE A 608 -16.69 86.65 46.82
C ILE A 608 -15.56 87.46 46.19
N SER A 609 -14.75 86.80 45.35
CA SER A 609 -13.64 87.47 44.67
C SER A 609 -14.09 88.62 43.76
N GLN A 610 -15.24 88.48 43.10
CA GLN A 610 -15.84 89.51 42.25
C GLN A 610 -16.35 90.70 43.10
N ALA A 611 -17.10 90.42 44.17
CA ALA A 611 -17.62 91.45 45.06
C ALA A 611 -16.51 92.26 45.74
N ASP A 612 -15.43 91.59 46.20
CA ASP A 612 -14.26 92.25 46.79
C ASP A 612 -13.49 93.12 45.78
N PHE A 613 -13.48 92.72 44.50
CA PHE A 613 -12.92 93.55 43.43
C PHE A 613 -13.77 94.81 43.23
N SER A 614 -15.07 94.66 43.02
CA SER A 614 -16.03 95.76 42.81
C SER A 614 -16.03 96.75 43.99
N ARG A 615 -15.94 96.26 45.23
CA ARG A 615 -15.87 97.11 46.43
C ARG A 615 -14.62 97.98 46.48
N ARG A 616 -13.44 97.38 46.25
CA ARG A 616 -12.16 98.11 46.21
C ARG A 616 -12.12 99.12 45.08
N GLU A 617 -12.73 98.79 43.94
CA GLU A 617 -12.86 99.72 42.83
C GLU A 617 -13.73 100.92 43.20
N ALA A 618 -14.91 100.70 43.80
CA ALA A 618 -15.76 101.78 44.29
C ALA A 618 -15.05 102.67 45.34
N GLU A 619 -14.27 102.08 46.25
CA GLU A 619 -13.45 102.82 47.23
C GLU A 619 -12.40 103.71 46.55
N ARG A 620 -11.65 103.21 45.55
CA ARG A 620 -10.72 104.04 44.76
C ARG A 620 -11.42 105.20 44.06
N TYR A 621 -12.58 104.94 43.45
CA TYR A 621 -13.35 105.98 42.78
C TYR A 621 -13.85 107.05 43.75
N LYS A 622 -14.11 106.70 45.01
CA LYS A 622 -14.49 107.65 46.06
C LYS A 622 -13.36 108.62 46.38
N GLU A 623 -12.14 108.12 46.55
CA GLU A 623 -10.97 108.95 46.85
C GLU A 623 -10.68 109.91 45.68
N SER A 624 -10.60 109.40 44.45
CA SER A 624 -10.36 110.25 43.27
C SER A 624 -11.50 111.23 42.95
N TYR A 625 -12.74 110.93 43.36
CA TYR A 625 -13.84 111.89 43.33
C TYR A 625 -13.60 113.06 44.30
N GLN A 626 -13.14 112.78 45.52
CA GLN A 626 -12.84 113.83 46.52
C GLN A 626 -11.71 114.77 46.07
N GLU A 627 -10.76 114.27 45.27
CA GLU A 627 -9.68 115.06 44.68
C GLU A 627 -10.12 115.91 43.46
N GLY A 628 -11.39 115.83 43.04
CA GLY A 628 -11.96 116.62 41.95
C GLY A 628 -11.73 116.05 40.54
N VAL A 629 -11.24 114.80 40.42
CA VAL A 629 -10.90 114.18 39.13
C VAL A 629 -12.11 113.51 38.46
N TYR A 630 -13.03 112.94 39.23
CA TYR A 630 -14.20 112.23 38.70
C TYR A 630 -15.52 112.91 39.02
N SER A 631 -16.56 112.54 38.25
CA SER A 631 -17.94 112.98 38.50
C SER A 631 -18.65 112.09 39.53
N LEU A 632 -19.58 112.68 40.29
CA LEU A 632 -20.39 111.96 41.29
C LEU A 632 -21.11 110.74 40.68
N GLN A 633 -21.65 110.90 39.47
CA GLN A 633 -22.39 109.85 38.77
C GLN A 633 -21.52 108.61 38.48
N GLN A 634 -20.23 108.79 38.19
CA GLN A 634 -19.32 107.67 37.93
C GLN A 634 -19.01 106.87 39.20
N TYR A 635 -18.88 107.53 40.35
CA TYR A 635 -18.70 106.85 41.63
C TYR A 635 -19.95 106.07 42.06
N GLU A 636 -21.14 106.70 41.98
CA GLU A 636 -22.40 106.06 42.37
C GLU A 636 -22.69 104.78 41.58
N ASN A 637 -22.36 104.78 40.28
CA ASN A 637 -22.47 103.59 39.46
C ASN A 637 -21.59 102.44 39.97
N GLN A 638 -20.36 102.72 40.39
CA GLN A 638 -19.47 101.68 40.93
C GLN A 638 -19.88 101.21 42.32
N LEU A 639 -20.37 102.11 43.17
CA LEU A 639 -20.95 101.74 44.46
C LEU A 639 -22.14 100.79 44.29
N LYS A 640 -23.04 101.10 43.34
CA LYS A 640 -24.20 100.27 43.03
C LYS A 640 -23.81 98.88 42.50
N ASN A 641 -22.75 98.79 41.71
CA ASN A 641 -22.20 97.51 41.24
C ASN A 641 -21.69 96.68 42.42
N ALA A 642 -20.92 97.28 43.33
CA ALA A 642 -20.44 96.62 44.53
C ALA A 642 -21.59 96.15 45.46
N GLU A 643 -22.65 96.94 45.61
CA GLU A 643 -23.85 96.54 46.37
C GLU A 643 -24.61 95.38 45.70
N THR A 644 -24.61 95.31 44.37
CA THR A 644 -25.29 94.24 43.63
C THR A 644 -24.55 92.92 43.81
N ASP A 645 -23.22 92.95 43.69
CA ASP A 645 -22.39 91.76 43.86
C ASP A 645 -22.44 91.23 45.30
N THR A 646 -22.48 92.11 46.31
CA THR A 646 -22.64 91.68 47.71
C THR A 646 -24.00 91.03 47.97
N LYS A 647 -25.10 91.56 47.41
CA LYS A 647 -26.41 90.90 47.46
C LYS A 647 -26.41 89.53 46.77
N GLN A 648 -25.69 89.38 45.66
CA GLN A 648 -25.53 88.07 45.01
C GLN A 648 -24.84 87.05 45.93
N LEU A 649 -23.88 87.46 46.77
CA LEU A 649 -23.25 86.54 47.74
C LEU A 649 -24.25 85.93 48.72
N ASP A 650 -25.19 86.73 49.22
CA ASP A 650 -26.16 86.23 50.19
C ASP A 650 -27.16 85.27 49.52
N THR A 651 -27.47 85.46 48.23
CA THR A 651 -28.23 84.47 47.45
C THR A 651 -27.49 83.15 47.29
N PHE A 652 -26.16 83.19 47.05
CA PHE A 652 -25.35 81.97 46.97
C PHE A 652 -25.18 81.29 48.33
N LYS A 653 -25.14 82.03 49.44
CA LYS A 653 -25.15 81.42 50.78
C LYS A 653 -26.47 80.71 51.07
N ALA A 654 -27.60 81.31 50.69
CA ALA A 654 -28.92 80.70 50.84
C ALA A 654 -29.05 79.41 50.00
N SER A 655 -28.60 79.42 48.74
CA SER A 655 -28.65 78.23 47.87
C SER A 655 -27.81 77.06 48.43
N ILE A 656 -26.66 77.35 49.04
CA ILE A 656 -25.85 76.33 49.72
C ILE A 656 -26.60 75.74 50.92
N GLN A 657 -27.31 76.56 51.69
CA GLN A 657 -28.04 76.06 52.86
C GLN A 657 -29.21 75.16 52.45
N ASP A 658 -29.94 75.51 51.40
CA ASP A 658 -31.01 74.66 50.86
C ASP A 658 -30.45 73.34 50.33
N ALA A 659 -29.32 73.38 49.62
CA ALA A 659 -28.64 72.18 49.14
C ALA A 659 -28.17 71.27 50.31
N ARG A 660 -27.76 71.86 51.44
CA ARG A 660 -27.42 71.10 52.67
C ARG A 660 -28.64 70.42 53.29
N ASN A 661 -29.77 71.10 53.38
CA ASN A 661 -31.01 70.52 53.90
C ASN A 661 -31.46 69.35 53.01
N GLN A 662 -31.39 69.50 51.68
CA GLN A 662 -31.72 68.45 50.72
C GLN A 662 -30.82 67.21 50.85
N LEU A 663 -29.53 67.43 51.17
CA LEU A 663 -28.60 66.34 51.45
C LEU A 663 -28.99 65.55 52.70
N GLU A 664 -29.47 66.21 53.75
CA GLU A 664 -29.87 65.56 54.99
C GLU A 664 -31.09 64.64 54.79
N VAL A 665 -32.13 65.12 54.10
CA VAL A 665 -33.30 64.30 53.73
C VAL A 665 -32.88 63.09 52.90
N SER A 666 -31.99 63.30 51.92
CA SER A 666 -31.50 62.19 51.08
C SER A 666 -30.72 61.13 51.88
N LYS A 667 -30.03 61.52 52.97
CA LYS A 667 -29.35 60.57 53.86
C LYS A 667 -30.36 59.77 54.70
N GLN A 668 -31.42 60.41 55.18
CA GLN A 668 -32.48 59.73 55.94
C GLN A 668 -33.16 58.65 55.09
N ASP A 669 -33.53 58.98 53.85
CA ASP A 669 -34.11 58.04 52.88
C ASP A 669 -33.21 56.81 52.64
N LEU A 670 -31.89 57.04 52.59
CA LEU A 670 -30.92 55.97 52.42
C LEU A 670 -30.90 55.01 53.60
N GLU A 671 -31.01 55.49 54.83
CA GLU A 671 -31.01 54.63 56.02
C GLU A 671 -32.30 53.79 56.12
N VAL A 672 -33.46 54.36 55.78
CA VAL A 672 -34.72 53.60 55.72
C VAL A 672 -34.63 52.48 54.68
N ALA A 673 -34.15 52.79 53.48
CA ALA A 673 -33.99 51.78 52.43
C ALA A 673 -33.01 50.66 52.86
N LYS A 674 -31.96 50.97 53.63
CA LYS A 674 -31.03 49.96 54.16
C LYS A 674 -31.71 49.05 55.19
N HIS A 675 -32.60 49.59 56.03
CA HIS A 675 -33.34 48.80 57.01
C HIS A 675 -34.31 47.83 56.35
N ASP A 676 -35.08 48.29 55.36
CA ASP A 676 -36.01 47.44 54.60
C ASP A 676 -35.28 46.27 53.91
N LEU A 677 -34.09 46.55 53.36
CA LEU A 677 -33.24 45.52 52.80
C LEU A 677 -32.80 44.47 53.85
N ALA A 678 -32.57 44.87 55.10
CA ALA A 678 -32.20 43.93 56.16
C ALA A 678 -33.37 43.01 56.54
N VAL A 679 -34.59 43.54 56.62
CA VAL A 679 -35.81 42.76 56.90
C VAL A 679 -36.08 41.76 55.77
N ALA A 680 -36.03 42.19 54.51
CA ALA A 680 -36.21 41.32 53.36
C ALA A 680 -35.18 40.17 53.34
N LYS A 681 -33.92 40.46 53.70
CA LYS A 681 -32.87 39.44 53.80
C LYS A 681 -33.18 38.42 54.89
N GLN A 682 -33.73 38.83 56.03
CA GLN A 682 -34.08 37.92 57.11
C GLN A 682 -35.24 36.98 56.71
N GLN A 683 -36.26 37.51 56.06
CA GLN A 683 -37.40 36.72 55.59
C GLN A 683 -36.99 35.65 54.55
N PHE A 684 -36.04 36.00 53.68
CA PHE A 684 -35.44 35.07 52.75
C PHE A 684 -34.72 33.91 53.46
N LEU A 685 -34.02 34.16 54.57
CA LEU A 685 -33.35 33.10 55.34
C LEU A 685 -34.34 32.12 55.97
N VAL A 686 -35.46 32.60 56.52
CA VAL A 686 -36.53 31.75 57.08
C VAL A 686 -37.13 30.86 55.99
N SER A 687 -37.45 31.45 54.84
CA SER A 687 -38.02 30.70 53.70
C SER A 687 -37.07 29.59 53.21
N GLN A 688 -35.75 29.84 53.24
CA GLN A 688 -34.75 28.82 52.91
C GLN A 688 -34.73 27.66 53.92
N GLN A 689 -34.91 27.94 55.22
CA GLN A 689 -34.97 26.91 56.26
C GLN A 689 -36.21 26.02 56.10
N ASP A 690 -37.38 26.60 55.84
CA ASP A 690 -38.62 25.84 55.63
C ASP A 690 -38.54 24.92 54.40
N LEU A 691 -37.88 25.39 53.34
CA LEU A 691 -37.60 24.57 52.17
C LEU A 691 -36.69 23.39 52.53
N ALA A 692 -35.65 23.61 53.34
CA ALA A 692 -34.75 22.54 53.78
C ALA A 692 -35.49 21.44 54.56
N VAL A 693 -36.35 21.82 55.50
CA VAL A 693 -37.19 20.88 56.28
C VAL A 693 -38.14 20.10 55.38
N SER A 694 -38.81 20.79 54.45
CA SER A 694 -39.74 20.14 53.50
C SER A 694 -39.01 19.13 52.60
N ARG A 695 -37.79 19.45 52.15
CA ARG A 695 -36.96 18.52 51.36
C ARG A 695 -36.55 17.30 52.17
N GLN A 696 -36.19 17.47 53.44
CA GLN A 696 -35.82 16.34 54.30
C GLN A 696 -37.00 15.39 54.53
N GLN A 697 -38.21 15.90 54.76
CA GLN A 697 -39.42 15.08 54.90
C GLN A 697 -39.75 14.30 53.62
N PHE A 698 -39.58 14.92 52.45
CA PHE A 698 -39.77 14.24 51.17
C PHE A 698 -38.77 13.10 50.95
N LEU A 699 -37.52 13.27 51.36
CA LEU A 699 -36.51 12.21 51.30
C LEU A 699 -36.87 11.04 52.23
N ALA A 700 -37.35 11.31 53.45
CA ALA A 700 -37.80 10.27 54.37
C ALA A 700 -38.97 9.46 53.78
N SER A 701 -40.00 10.12 53.22
CA SER A 701 -41.12 9.42 52.59
C SER A 701 -40.68 8.54 51.41
N GLN A 702 -39.68 8.98 50.62
CA GLN A 702 -39.14 8.16 49.53
C GLN A 702 -38.41 6.91 50.06
N HIS A 703 -37.70 7.03 51.17
CA HIS A 703 -37.05 5.89 51.81
C HIS A 703 -38.08 4.86 52.29
N ASP A 704 -39.14 5.30 52.94
CA ASP A 704 -40.22 4.42 53.44
C ASP A 704 -40.90 3.64 52.29
N LEU A 705 -41.14 4.31 51.16
CA LEU A 705 -41.64 3.65 49.95
C LEU A 705 -40.67 2.58 49.45
N GLY A 706 -39.36 2.85 49.48
CA GLY A 706 -38.33 1.88 49.15
C GLY A 706 -38.37 0.64 50.05
N VAL A 707 -38.53 0.82 51.36
CA VAL A 707 -38.63 -0.28 52.33
C VAL A 707 -39.87 -1.13 52.07
N ALA A 708 -41.03 -0.52 51.82
CA ALA A 708 -42.26 -1.25 51.52
C ALA A 708 -42.14 -2.09 50.23
N ILE A 709 -41.54 -1.53 49.18
CA ILE A 709 -41.29 -2.26 47.93
C ILE A 709 -40.36 -3.45 48.16
N GLN A 710 -39.32 -3.27 49.00
CA GLN A 710 -38.40 -4.36 49.33
C GLN A 710 -39.11 -5.51 50.06
N GLN A 711 -39.97 -5.20 51.03
CA GLN A 711 -40.77 -6.21 51.73
C GLN A 711 -41.68 -6.99 50.77
N LEU A 712 -42.35 -6.30 49.84
CA LEU A 712 -43.15 -6.94 48.81
C LEU A 712 -42.33 -7.91 47.94
N ASN A 713 -41.12 -7.50 47.53
CA ASN A 713 -40.24 -8.35 46.75
C ASN A 713 -39.82 -9.61 47.54
N THR A 714 -39.51 -9.48 48.84
CA THR A 714 -39.18 -10.64 49.68
C THR A 714 -40.35 -11.62 49.81
N ALA A 715 -41.58 -11.13 50.01
CA ALA A 715 -42.77 -11.97 50.07
C ALA A 715 -43.04 -12.70 48.74
N LYS A 716 -42.85 -12.00 47.60
CA LYS A 716 -42.98 -12.62 46.27
C LYS A 716 -41.93 -13.71 46.02
N SER A 717 -40.70 -13.49 46.48
CA SER A 717 -39.62 -14.48 46.39
C SER A 717 -39.95 -15.75 47.18
N GLN A 718 -40.41 -15.61 48.43
CA GLN A 718 -40.80 -16.74 49.28
C GLN A 718 -41.93 -17.57 48.64
N LEU A 719 -42.94 -16.90 48.07
CA LEU A 719 -44.00 -17.60 47.34
C LEU A 719 -43.45 -18.41 46.16
N SER A 720 -42.53 -17.85 45.39
CA SER A 720 -41.93 -18.56 44.26
C SER A 720 -41.11 -19.78 44.70
N GLU A 721 -40.43 -19.70 45.84
CA GLU A 721 -39.65 -20.80 46.41
C GLU A 721 -40.55 -21.96 46.85
N GLU A 722 -41.65 -21.67 47.54
CA GLU A 722 -42.60 -22.70 47.98
C GLU A 722 -43.29 -23.39 46.79
N ILE A 723 -43.61 -22.64 45.73
CA ILE A 723 -44.16 -23.22 44.49
C ILE A 723 -43.11 -24.15 43.83
N ALA A 724 -41.83 -23.75 43.82
CA ALA A 724 -40.76 -24.58 43.28
C ALA A 724 -40.57 -25.87 44.10
N ASN A 725 -40.64 -25.77 45.43
CA ASN A 725 -40.55 -26.94 46.31
C ASN A 725 -41.72 -27.90 46.10
N TYR A 726 -42.95 -27.38 45.96
CA TYR A 726 -44.12 -28.20 45.61
C TYR A 726 -43.92 -28.95 44.29
N ASN A 727 -43.46 -28.25 43.25
CA ASN A 727 -43.21 -28.86 41.94
C ASN A 727 -42.14 -29.96 41.98
N LYS A 728 -41.08 -29.78 42.78
CA LYS A 728 -40.04 -30.81 42.98
C LYS A 728 -40.60 -32.08 43.61
N VAL A 729 -41.46 -31.95 44.62
CA VAL A 729 -42.07 -33.11 45.29
C VAL A 729 -43.00 -33.87 44.36
N VAL A 730 -43.79 -33.15 43.54
CA VAL A 730 -44.70 -33.77 42.55
C VAL A 730 -43.94 -34.48 41.42
N ALA A 731 -42.79 -33.94 41.00
CA ALA A 731 -42.01 -34.51 39.90
C ALA A 731 -41.36 -35.88 40.22
N GLY A 732 -41.18 -36.24 41.50
CA GLY A 732 -40.53 -37.48 41.91
C GLY A 732 -39.02 -37.53 41.61
N PRO A 733 -38.38 -38.71 41.72
CA PRO A 733 -36.96 -38.89 41.39
C PRO A 733 -36.70 -38.61 39.91
N HIS A 734 -35.62 -37.89 39.62
CA HIS A 734 -35.32 -37.49 38.25
C HIS A 734 -35.02 -38.74 37.38
N PRO A 735 -35.44 -38.76 36.10
CA PRO A 735 -35.08 -39.85 35.19
C PRO A 735 -33.58 -40.15 35.15
N ASP A 736 -32.74 -39.13 35.33
CA ASP A 736 -31.27 -39.28 35.38
C ASP A 736 -30.78 -40.05 36.61
N GLU A 737 -31.45 -39.95 37.75
CA GLU A 737 -31.08 -40.72 38.95
C GLU A 737 -31.42 -42.20 38.78
N ILE A 738 -32.58 -42.48 38.17
CA ILE A 738 -32.99 -43.84 37.77
C ILE A 738 -32.01 -44.39 36.72
N GLN A 739 -31.61 -43.54 35.77
CA GLN A 739 -30.65 -43.90 34.73
C GLN A 739 -29.25 -44.13 35.32
N ALA A 740 -28.77 -43.29 36.23
CA ALA A 740 -27.49 -43.47 36.91
C ALA A 740 -27.46 -44.76 37.74
N ALA A 741 -28.57 -45.11 38.42
CA ALA A 741 -28.70 -46.38 39.11
C ALA A 741 -28.68 -47.58 38.14
N ARG A 742 -29.36 -47.47 36.98
CA ARG A 742 -29.30 -48.47 35.90
C ARG A 742 -27.88 -48.62 35.34
N GLU A 743 -27.21 -47.51 35.10
CA GLU A 743 -25.82 -47.45 34.64
C GLU A 743 -24.87 -48.03 35.67
N LYS A 744 -25.13 -47.82 36.97
CA LYS A 744 -24.35 -48.45 38.03
C LYS A 744 -24.47 -49.97 37.96
N VAL A 745 -25.68 -50.51 37.83
CA VAL A 745 -25.90 -51.94 37.61
C VAL A 745 -25.16 -52.43 36.36
N GLN A 746 -25.28 -51.71 35.24
CA GLN A 746 -24.61 -52.04 33.99
C GLN A 746 -23.09 -52.04 34.13
N SER A 747 -22.52 -51.05 34.83
CA SER A 747 -21.08 -50.93 35.09
C SER A 747 -20.57 -52.12 35.92
N SER A 748 -21.26 -52.47 37.01
CA SER A 748 -20.90 -53.63 37.82
C SER A 748 -21.01 -54.96 37.06
N GLN A 749 -21.99 -55.08 36.15
CA GLN A 749 -22.10 -56.24 35.26
C GLN A 749 -20.97 -56.29 34.22
N ALA A 750 -20.55 -55.13 33.70
CA ALA A 750 -19.43 -55.04 32.78
C ALA A 750 -18.11 -55.43 33.47
N ASP A 751 -17.90 -54.99 34.71
CA ASP A 751 -16.75 -55.40 35.52
C ASP A 751 -16.73 -56.90 35.78
N LEU A 752 -17.89 -57.50 36.08
CA LEU A 752 -18.01 -58.96 36.22
C LEU A 752 -17.62 -59.68 34.92
N LYS A 753 -18.04 -59.15 33.78
CA LYS A 753 -17.65 -59.68 32.46
C LYS A 753 -16.15 -59.57 32.24
N ARG A 754 -15.52 -58.47 32.65
CA ARG A 754 -14.06 -58.26 32.58
C ARG A 754 -13.31 -59.29 33.43
N GLN A 755 -13.68 -59.47 34.70
CA GLN A 755 -13.01 -60.45 35.57
C GLN A 755 -13.13 -61.88 35.02
N LYS A 756 -14.28 -62.22 34.39
CA LYS A 756 -14.43 -63.50 33.68
C LYS A 756 -13.51 -63.62 32.47
N GLN A 757 -13.21 -62.52 31.76
CA GLN A 757 -12.22 -62.52 30.67
C GLN A 757 -10.80 -62.71 31.19
N ASP A 758 -10.44 -62.10 32.33
CA ASP A 758 -9.12 -62.28 32.94
C ASP A 758 -8.91 -63.76 33.34
N LEU A 759 -9.92 -64.41 33.92
CA LEU A 759 -9.90 -65.84 34.20
C LEU A 759 -9.64 -66.65 32.91
N LYS A 760 -10.35 -66.34 31.82
CA LYS A 760 -10.13 -67.00 30.52
C LYS A 760 -8.72 -66.74 29.98
N TYR A 761 -8.19 -65.53 30.14
CA TYR A 761 -6.83 -65.19 29.73
C TYR A 761 -5.80 -66.08 30.41
N TYR A 762 -5.87 -66.24 31.74
CA TYR A 762 -4.92 -67.10 32.46
C TYR A 762 -5.06 -68.57 32.05
N GLN A 763 -6.28 -69.05 31.78
CA GLN A 763 -6.49 -70.39 31.22
C GLN A 763 -5.80 -70.57 29.86
N ASP A 764 -5.84 -69.55 28.99
CA ASP A 764 -5.18 -69.59 27.69
C ASP A 764 -3.65 -69.46 27.80
N GLN A 765 -3.12 -68.70 28.76
CA GLN A 765 -1.67 -68.65 29.03
C GLN A 765 -1.12 -70.03 29.41
N VAL A 766 -1.84 -70.79 30.23
CA VAL A 766 -1.46 -72.17 30.57
C VAL A 766 -1.38 -73.06 29.32
N LYS A 767 -2.27 -72.90 28.34
CA LYS A 767 -2.20 -73.64 27.06
C LYS A 767 -0.97 -73.28 26.22
N ARG A 768 -0.48 -72.03 26.30
CA ARG A 768 0.66 -71.52 25.53
C ARG A 768 2.02 -72.03 25.99
N THR A 769 2.07 -72.79 27.08
CA THR A 769 3.27 -73.54 27.49
C THR A 769 3.74 -74.56 26.45
N GLN A 770 2.92 -74.87 25.44
CA GLN A 770 3.28 -75.68 24.27
C GLN A 770 3.62 -74.78 23.07
N LEU A 771 4.90 -74.73 22.65
CA LEU A 771 5.35 -73.94 21.51
C LEU A 771 4.99 -74.60 20.17
N ARG A 772 4.50 -73.82 19.20
CA ARG A 772 3.96 -74.29 17.90
C ARG A 772 4.42 -73.43 16.72
N MET A 773 4.43 -73.98 15.49
CA MET A 773 4.76 -73.22 14.27
C MET A 773 3.65 -72.21 13.84
N PRO A 774 3.95 -70.95 13.48
CA PRO A 774 2.95 -69.88 13.23
C PRO A 774 2.39 -69.82 11.80
N PHE A 775 3.18 -70.15 10.78
CA PHE A 775 2.76 -70.22 9.38
C PHE A 775 3.62 -71.25 8.65
N ASP A 776 3.14 -71.63 7.48
CA ASP A 776 3.83 -72.52 6.56
C ASP A 776 5.12 -71.85 6.08
N GLY A 777 6.27 -72.39 6.52
CA GLY A 777 7.56 -71.76 6.28
C GLY A 777 8.72 -72.61 6.74
N ILE A 778 9.87 -71.96 6.91
CA ILE A 778 11.15 -72.61 7.24
C ILE A 778 11.71 -71.95 8.50
N LEU A 779 12.31 -72.75 9.38
CA LEU A 779 13.07 -72.26 10.53
C LEU A 779 14.49 -71.92 10.11
N SER A 780 14.87 -70.66 10.20
CA SER A 780 16.20 -70.17 9.82
C SER A 780 17.26 -70.37 10.92
N SER A 781 16.89 -70.83 12.13
CA SER A 781 17.79 -71.03 13.29
C SER A 781 18.25 -72.48 13.47
N ALA A 782 19.52 -72.73 13.86
CA ALA A 782 20.13 -74.07 14.03
C ALA A 782 20.37 -74.48 15.51
N ASN A 783 20.47 -75.79 15.80
CA ASN A 783 20.84 -76.42 17.10
C ASN A 783 19.88 -76.16 18.29
N LEU A 784 18.59 -76.49 18.15
CA LEU A 784 17.55 -76.24 19.15
C LEU A 784 17.49 -77.26 20.30
N THR A 785 18.01 -78.49 20.14
CA THR A 785 17.98 -79.56 21.16
C THR A 785 18.92 -79.31 22.35
N ALA A 786 19.98 -78.52 22.18
CA ALA A 786 20.91 -78.16 23.25
C ALA A 786 20.27 -77.25 24.32
N LYS A 787 19.08 -76.68 24.04
CA LYS A 787 18.38 -75.76 24.95
C LYS A 787 17.49 -76.48 26.00
N ILE A 788 17.45 -77.81 26.05
CA ILE A 788 16.63 -78.57 27.02
C ILE A 788 17.14 -78.34 28.45
N GLY A 789 16.24 -78.06 29.40
CA GLY A 789 16.56 -77.70 30.78
C GLY A 789 16.84 -76.22 31.00
N GLN A 790 16.93 -75.42 29.92
CA GLN A 790 17.12 -73.98 30.01
C GLN A 790 15.80 -73.29 30.40
N TYR A 791 15.91 -72.26 31.23
CA TYR A 791 14.82 -71.35 31.53
C TYR A 791 14.63 -70.38 30.36
N ILE A 792 13.43 -70.35 29.77
CA ILE A 792 13.09 -69.49 28.63
C ILE A 792 12.14 -68.40 29.11
N ASN A 793 12.51 -67.14 28.89
CA ASN A 793 11.67 -66.00 29.21
C ASN A 793 10.69 -65.71 28.08
N LYS A 794 9.65 -64.95 28.40
CA LYS A 794 8.71 -64.45 27.39
C LYS A 794 9.43 -63.50 26.44
N GLY A 795 9.28 -63.74 25.13
CA GLY A 795 9.97 -62.98 24.08
C GLY A 795 11.34 -63.54 23.72
N ASP A 796 11.89 -64.48 24.48
CA ASP A 796 13.14 -65.13 24.10
C ASP A 796 12.91 -65.88 22.79
N THR A 797 13.70 -65.52 21.77
CA THR A 797 13.62 -66.16 20.46
C THR A 797 14.07 -67.61 20.59
N PHE A 798 13.09 -68.50 20.45
CA PHE A 798 13.37 -69.91 20.33
C PHE A 798 13.96 -70.20 18.94
N ALA A 799 13.31 -69.71 17.87
CA ALA A 799 13.74 -69.83 16.46
C ALA A 799 13.16 -68.69 15.55
N THR A 800 13.59 -68.49 14.28
CA THR A 800 13.09 -67.44 13.34
C THR A 800 12.43 -67.97 12.04
N ALA A 801 11.42 -67.27 11.49
CA ALA A 801 10.64 -67.63 10.28
C ALA A 801 10.34 -66.43 9.30
N THR A 802 10.11 -66.67 7.99
CA THR A 802 10.03 -65.61 6.91
C THR A 802 8.78 -65.68 5.96
N LEU A 803 8.14 -64.52 5.59
CA LEU A 803 6.87 -64.32 4.77
C LEU A 803 7.09 -63.56 3.40
N LYS A 804 6.08 -63.38 2.48
CA LYS A 804 6.21 -62.88 1.05
C LYS A 804 5.07 -61.85 0.56
N SER A 805 5.28 -60.53 0.13
CA SER A 805 4.23 -59.45 -0.32
C SER A 805 4.64 -58.15 -1.21
N GLU A 806 3.74 -57.13 -1.59
CA GLU A 806 3.80 -55.90 -2.56
C GLU A 806 3.92 -54.37 -2.00
N PRO A 807 4.20 -53.22 -2.76
CA PRO A 807 4.59 -51.78 -2.28
C PRO A 807 3.64 -50.49 -2.40
N ILE A 808 3.87 -49.32 -1.68
CA ILE A 808 2.97 -48.06 -1.49
C ILE A 808 3.70 -46.63 -1.37
N ALA A 809 3.08 -45.42 -1.67
CA ALA A 809 3.67 -44.01 -1.60
C ALA A 809 2.77 -42.72 -1.29
N GLU A 810 3.35 -41.51 -1.00
CA GLU A 810 2.68 -40.19 -0.61
C GLU A 810 3.14 -38.90 -1.38
N ILE A 811 2.27 -37.90 -1.71
CA ILE A 811 2.50 -36.66 -2.54
C ILE A 811 2.07 -35.31 -1.87
N LYS A 812 2.72 -34.14 -2.16
CA LYS A 812 2.34 -32.76 -1.67
C LYS A 812 1.97 -31.71 -2.79
N VAL A 813 0.80 -31.04 -2.77
CA VAL A 813 0.23 -30.18 -3.87
C VAL A 813 -0.34 -28.81 -3.39
N PRO A 814 -0.28 -27.66 -4.11
CA PRO A 814 -0.84 -26.36 -3.68
C PRO A 814 -2.38 -26.27 -3.55
N GLU A 815 -2.91 -25.36 -2.72
CA GLU A 815 -4.37 -25.19 -2.45
C GLU A 815 -5.15 -24.62 -3.64
N ASN A 816 -4.54 -23.74 -4.43
CA ASN A 816 -5.22 -23.04 -5.54
C ASN A 816 -5.69 -23.95 -6.70
N VAL A 817 -5.41 -25.24 -6.62
CA VAL A 817 -5.81 -26.28 -7.58
C VAL A 817 -6.74 -27.32 -6.97
N LEU A 818 -7.30 -27.05 -5.78
CA LEU A 818 -8.24 -27.94 -5.11
C LEU A 818 -9.45 -28.29 -5.99
N ASP A 819 -9.91 -27.34 -6.80
CA ASP A 819 -11.03 -27.50 -7.74
C ASP A 819 -10.79 -28.59 -8.81
N VAL A 820 -9.55 -29.05 -8.96
CA VAL A 820 -9.13 -30.06 -9.94
C VAL A 820 -8.86 -31.44 -9.31
N LEU A 821 -8.73 -31.53 -7.98
CA LEU A 821 -8.33 -32.77 -7.31
C LEU A 821 -9.55 -33.66 -7.02
N ALA A 822 -9.58 -34.86 -7.60
CA ALA A 822 -10.61 -35.87 -7.35
C ALA A 822 -9.99 -37.25 -7.01
N PRO A 823 -10.66 -38.07 -6.17
CA PRO A 823 -10.24 -39.46 -5.93
C PRO A 823 -10.18 -40.25 -7.24
N ASN A 824 -9.25 -41.21 -7.34
CA ASN A 824 -9.03 -42.05 -8.53
C ASN A 824 -8.44 -41.32 -9.76
N ASN A 825 -8.02 -40.05 -9.64
CA ASN A 825 -7.22 -39.40 -10.67
C ASN A 825 -5.93 -40.21 -10.92
N LYS A 826 -5.54 -40.32 -12.19
CA LYS A 826 -4.29 -40.96 -12.57
C LYS A 826 -3.11 -40.09 -12.15
N VAL A 827 -2.08 -40.74 -11.63
CA VAL A 827 -0.84 -40.10 -11.20
C VAL A 827 0.33 -40.69 -11.96
N ASN A 828 1.09 -39.80 -12.58
CA ASN A 828 2.33 -40.14 -13.26
C ASN A 828 3.49 -39.77 -12.33
N ILE A 829 4.34 -40.77 -12.03
CA ILE A 829 5.37 -40.69 -10.99
C ILE A 829 6.73 -40.92 -11.62
N ARG A 830 7.71 -40.12 -11.18
CA ARG A 830 9.12 -40.33 -11.48
C ARG A 830 9.94 -40.27 -10.21
N PHE A 831 10.58 -41.38 -9.85
CA PHE A 831 11.53 -41.42 -8.74
C PHE A 831 12.89 -40.88 -9.19
N TYR A 832 13.62 -40.22 -8.29
CA TYR A 832 14.96 -39.70 -8.60
C TYR A 832 15.96 -40.82 -8.92
N THR A 833 15.81 -41.98 -8.28
CA THR A 833 16.60 -43.20 -8.54
C THR A 833 16.31 -43.81 -9.92
N PHE A 834 15.09 -43.62 -10.44
CA PHE A 834 14.66 -44.17 -11.71
C PHE A 834 14.21 -43.06 -12.66
N TYR A 835 15.16 -42.23 -13.10
CA TYR A 835 14.89 -41.07 -13.95
C TYR A 835 14.32 -41.44 -15.33
N ASN A 836 14.56 -42.66 -15.84
CA ASN A 836 14.11 -43.07 -17.19
C ASN A 836 12.81 -43.89 -17.20
N THR A 837 12.28 -44.32 -16.05
CA THR A 837 11.03 -45.10 -16.00
C THR A 837 9.89 -44.25 -15.43
N LEU A 838 8.70 -44.40 -16.03
CA LEU A 838 7.49 -43.76 -15.56
C LEU A 838 6.67 -44.79 -14.80
N PHE A 839 6.45 -44.55 -13.52
CA PHE A 839 5.56 -45.38 -12.73
C PHE A 839 4.15 -44.77 -12.72
N THR A 840 3.15 -45.62 -12.88
CA THR A 840 1.75 -45.21 -12.83
C THR A 840 1.15 -45.58 -11.48
N GLY A 841 0.34 -44.65 -10.96
CA GLY A 841 -0.41 -44.86 -9.74
C GLY A 841 -1.78 -44.22 -9.80
N LYS A 842 -2.58 -44.49 -8.77
CA LYS A 842 -3.91 -43.90 -8.59
C LYS A 842 -4.00 -43.17 -7.25
N VAL A 843 -4.67 -42.02 -7.26
CA VAL A 843 -4.99 -41.28 -6.03
C VAL A 843 -5.94 -42.12 -5.19
N MET A 844 -5.47 -42.49 -4.00
CA MET A 844 -6.29 -43.15 -2.99
C MET A 844 -7.10 -42.14 -2.19
N SER A 845 -6.47 -41.05 -1.73
CA SER A 845 -7.12 -40.05 -0.87
C SER A 845 -6.39 -38.69 -0.90
N VAL A 846 -7.16 -37.61 -0.71
CA VAL A 846 -6.69 -36.20 -0.58
C VAL A 846 -7.04 -35.70 0.82
N GLN A 847 -6.05 -35.20 1.56
CA GLN A 847 -6.24 -34.68 2.92
C GLN A 847 -6.80 -33.25 2.90
N THR A 848 -7.76 -32.93 3.77
CA THR A 848 -8.47 -31.62 3.85
C THR A 848 -7.74 -30.56 4.68
N VAL A 849 -6.63 -30.92 5.35
CA VAL A 849 -5.87 -30.02 6.21
C VAL A 849 -4.73 -29.41 5.40
N THR A 850 -4.76 -28.09 5.25
CA THR A 850 -3.71 -27.31 4.60
C THR A 850 -2.54 -27.07 5.54
N GLU A 851 -1.34 -27.49 5.15
CA GLU A 851 -0.10 -27.17 5.84
C GLU A 851 0.54 -25.94 5.16
N LYS A 852 1.03 -24.96 5.92
CA LYS A 852 1.81 -23.86 5.33
C LYS A 852 3.15 -24.43 4.88
N ASP A 853 3.47 -24.29 3.59
CA ASP A 853 4.74 -24.80 3.06
C ASP A 853 5.91 -23.95 3.58
N THR A 854 6.55 -24.39 4.67
CA THR A 854 7.70 -23.71 5.27
C THR A 854 9.03 -24.07 4.59
N THR A 855 9.01 -24.74 3.44
CA THR A 855 10.21 -25.37 2.87
C THR A 855 11.20 -24.37 2.26
N TYR A 856 10.79 -23.12 1.99
CA TYR A 856 11.70 -22.08 1.49
C TYR A 856 11.51 -20.75 2.21
N GLY A 857 12.52 -20.34 2.99
CA GLY A 857 12.58 -19.02 3.64
C GLY A 857 12.70 -19.05 5.17
N GLN A 858 13.49 -19.95 5.75
CA GLN A 858 13.91 -19.87 7.15
C GLN A 858 15.35 -19.38 7.22
N GLU A 859 15.56 -18.07 7.27
CA GLU A 859 16.83 -17.50 7.75
C GLU A 859 16.56 -16.80 9.09
N ALA A 860 17.11 -17.36 10.15
CA ALA A 860 17.14 -16.74 11.47
C ALA A 860 18.36 -15.81 11.52
N LEU A 861 18.14 -14.50 11.52
CA LEU A 861 19.17 -13.55 11.92
C LEU A 861 19.07 -13.38 13.44
N GLU A 862 20.12 -13.78 14.15
CA GLU A 862 20.28 -13.54 15.59
C GLU A 862 20.86 -12.15 15.82
N ASP A 863 20.07 -11.28 16.46
CA ASP A 863 20.60 -10.05 17.05
C ASP A 863 21.40 -10.38 18.33
N GLN A 864 22.46 -9.61 18.59
CA GLN A 864 23.36 -9.71 19.77
C GLN A 864 22.66 -9.53 21.14
N SER A 865 21.34 -9.41 21.18
CA SER A 865 20.49 -9.34 22.38
C SER A 865 19.81 -10.67 22.73
N GLY A 866 20.03 -11.76 21.98
CA GLY A 866 19.44 -13.08 22.30
C GLY A 866 17.92 -13.16 22.08
N LYS A 867 17.32 -12.26 21.30
CA LYS A 867 15.91 -12.33 20.90
C LYS A 867 15.80 -12.70 19.42
N SER A 868 15.54 -13.98 19.17
CA SER A 868 15.24 -14.51 17.83
C SER A 868 13.88 -13.98 17.36
N THR A 869 13.87 -12.94 16.53
CA THR A 869 12.63 -12.51 15.87
C THR A 869 12.43 -13.32 14.61
N LYS A 870 11.50 -14.28 14.68
CA LYS A 870 11.05 -15.10 13.54
C LYS A 870 10.22 -14.21 12.62
N TYR A 871 10.80 -13.76 11.51
CA TYR A 871 10.04 -13.13 10.44
C TYR A 871 9.37 -14.22 9.61
N LEU A 872 8.07 -14.41 9.80
CA LEU A 872 7.27 -15.22 8.89
C LEU A 872 7.16 -14.44 7.58
N SER A 873 7.83 -14.93 6.54
CA SER A 873 7.48 -14.60 5.15
C SER A 873 6.01 -14.96 4.96
N GLU A 874 5.13 -13.96 4.91
CA GLU A 874 3.69 -14.12 4.66
C GLU A 874 3.40 -14.45 3.18
N SER A 875 4.38 -15.02 2.47
CA SER A 875 4.30 -15.39 1.05
C SER A 875 4.33 -16.91 0.81
N ALA A 876 4.17 -17.73 1.86
CA ALA A 876 4.02 -19.18 1.72
C ALA A 876 2.54 -19.55 1.51
N GLY A 877 2.21 -19.98 0.28
CA GLY A 877 0.89 -20.51 -0.04
C GLY A 877 0.60 -21.83 0.70
N GLN A 878 -0.67 -22.14 0.91
CA GLN A 878 -1.13 -23.37 1.57
C GLN A 878 -0.95 -24.60 0.64
N VAL A 879 -0.55 -25.77 1.18
CA VAL A 879 -0.40 -27.06 0.45
C VAL A 879 -1.20 -28.22 1.09
N LEU A 880 -1.56 -29.22 0.28
CA LEU A 880 -2.41 -30.40 0.54
C LEU A 880 -1.61 -31.71 0.33
N LYS A 881 -1.87 -32.77 1.12
CA LYS A 881 -1.22 -34.11 1.01
C LYS A 881 -2.12 -35.16 0.33
N VAL A 882 -1.55 -36.00 -0.54
CA VAL A 882 -2.27 -36.98 -1.39
C VAL A 882 -1.57 -38.36 -1.38
N THR A 883 -2.25 -39.45 -1.00
CA THR A 883 -1.68 -40.81 -0.94
C THR A 883 -1.98 -41.64 -2.19
N ILE A 884 -1.05 -42.51 -2.63
CA ILE A 884 -1.19 -43.30 -3.86
C ILE A 884 -0.74 -44.78 -3.74
N LYS A 885 -1.32 -45.63 -4.60
CA LYS A 885 -0.87 -47.01 -4.86
C LYS A 885 0.01 -47.07 -6.13
N ILE A 886 1.09 -47.86 -6.11
CA ILE A 886 2.03 -48.06 -7.23
C ILE A 886 2.00 -49.52 -7.67
N ASP A 887 2.01 -49.74 -8.98
CA ASP A 887 2.13 -51.08 -9.57
C ASP A 887 3.63 -51.40 -9.84
N ASP A 888 4.18 -52.48 -9.24
CA ASP A 888 5.59 -52.92 -9.40
C ASP A 888 5.71 -54.40 -9.79
N PRO A 889 5.55 -54.75 -11.08
CA PRO A 889 5.59 -56.13 -11.56
C PRO A 889 6.98 -56.79 -11.48
N ASP A 890 8.06 -56.00 -11.46
CA ASP A 890 9.45 -56.50 -11.50
C ASP A 890 10.12 -56.57 -10.10
N GLN A 891 9.40 -56.18 -9.04
CA GLN A 891 9.86 -56.17 -7.64
C GLN A 891 11.20 -55.42 -7.42
N GLN A 892 11.41 -54.33 -8.15
CA GLN A 892 12.66 -53.56 -8.10
C GLN A 892 12.60 -52.41 -7.09
N LEU A 893 11.40 -52.03 -6.63
CA LEU A 893 11.24 -50.91 -5.72
C LEU A 893 11.78 -51.24 -4.33
N ARG A 894 12.62 -50.35 -3.80
CA ARG A 894 13.12 -50.45 -2.43
C ARG A 894 12.52 -49.37 -1.54
N PRO A 895 12.30 -49.69 -0.26
CA PRO A 895 11.74 -48.75 0.70
C PRO A 895 12.57 -47.46 0.83
N GLY A 896 11.91 -46.30 0.97
CA GLY A 896 12.55 -44.99 1.22
C GLY A 896 12.88 -44.14 -0.01
N MET A 897 12.59 -44.59 -1.23
CA MET A 897 12.84 -43.81 -2.46
C MET A 897 11.94 -42.54 -2.57
N THR A 898 12.46 -41.45 -3.17
CA THR A 898 11.78 -40.14 -3.34
C THR A 898 11.68 -39.70 -4.82
N GLY A 899 10.76 -38.79 -5.15
CA GLY A 899 10.53 -38.34 -6.54
C GLY A 899 9.61 -37.13 -6.73
N TYR A 900 9.10 -36.96 -7.95
CA TYR A 900 8.09 -35.97 -8.32
C TYR A 900 6.88 -36.63 -9.00
N ALA A 901 5.68 -36.11 -8.72
CA ALA A 901 4.41 -36.65 -9.21
C ALA A 901 3.53 -35.57 -9.85
N LYS A 902 2.79 -35.96 -10.88
CA LYS A 902 1.79 -35.10 -11.54
C LYS A 902 0.42 -35.78 -11.52
N ILE A 903 -0.57 -35.07 -10.99
CA ILE A 903 -1.96 -35.50 -10.92
C ILE A 903 -2.71 -34.90 -12.11
N GLU A 904 -3.40 -35.75 -12.88
CA GLU A 904 -4.17 -35.32 -14.06
C GLU A 904 -5.48 -34.62 -13.67
N GLY A 905 -5.81 -33.52 -14.34
CA GLY A 905 -7.02 -32.70 -14.16
C GLY A 905 -7.85 -32.51 -15.44
N PRO A 906 -8.90 -31.64 -15.42
CA PRO A 906 -9.79 -31.45 -16.56
C PRO A 906 -9.11 -30.74 -17.75
N THR A 907 -9.69 -30.92 -18.95
CA THR A 907 -9.27 -30.25 -20.18
C THR A 907 -9.87 -28.86 -20.28
N MET A 908 -9.04 -27.84 -20.52
CA MET A 908 -9.50 -26.46 -20.72
C MET A 908 -8.64 -25.74 -21.78
N PRO A 909 -9.17 -24.71 -22.48
CA PRO A 909 -8.39 -23.92 -23.44
C PRO A 909 -7.11 -23.34 -22.82
N VAL A 910 -6.00 -23.31 -23.58
CA VAL A 910 -4.70 -22.77 -23.13
C VAL A 910 -4.86 -21.37 -22.54
N PHE A 911 -5.62 -20.47 -23.19
CA PHE A 911 -5.84 -19.14 -22.65
C PHE A 911 -6.41 -19.18 -21.23
N ILE A 912 -7.45 -19.99 -21.01
CA ILE A 912 -8.09 -20.12 -19.68
C ILE A 912 -7.10 -20.72 -18.68
N ALA A 913 -6.38 -21.79 -19.04
CA ALA A 913 -5.42 -22.45 -18.16
C ALA A 913 -4.32 -21.50 -17.65
N PHE A 914 -3.81 -20.64 -18.53
CA PHE A 914 -2.71 -19.71 -18.22
C PHE A 914 -3.18 -18.35 -17.72
N THR A 915 -4.44 -17.97 -17.96
CA THR A 915 -5.03 -16.73 -17.43
C THR A 915 -5.75 -16.92 -16.11
N ARG A 916 -5.97 -18.15 -15.60
CA ARG A 916 -6.62 -18.36 -14.28
C ARG A 916 -6.07 -17.45 -13.17
N PRO A 917 -4.73 -17.25 -13.03
CA PRO A 917 -4.20 -16.33 -12.02
C PRO A 917 -4.63 -14.87 -12.24
N ILE A 918 -4.69 -14.42 -13.50
CA ILE A 918 -5.07 -13.06 -13.90
C ILE A 918 -6.59 -12.87 -13.77
N VAL A 919 -7.39 -13.85 -14.20
CA VAL A 919 -8.85 -13.85 -14.07
C VAL A 919 -9.23 -13.85 -12.60
N ARG A 920 -8.58 -14.68 -11.78
CA ARG A 920 -8.75 -14.67 -10.32
C ARG A 920 -8.39 -13.29 -9.74
N PHE A 921 -7.30 -12.67 -10.19
CA PHE A 921 -6.97 -11.32 -9.77
C PHE A 921 -8.11 -10.34 -10.07
N PHE A 922 -8.69 -10.34 -11.27
CA PHE A 922 -9.82 -9.45 -11.57
C PHE A 922 -11.13 -9.82 -10.84
N GLN A 923 -11.39 -11.10 -10.62
CA GLN A 923 -12.65 -11.58 -10.02
C GLN A 923 -12.65 -11.56 -8.49
N VAL A 924 -11.50 -11.77 -7.86
CA VAL A 924 -11.36 -11.88 -6.40
C VAL A 924 -10.63 -10.66 -5.87
N ASP A 925 -9.43 -10.37 -6.37
CA ASP A 925 -8.58 -9.32 -5.79
C ASP A 925 -9.02 -7.92 -6.20
N PHE A 926 -9.33 -7.66 -7.47
CA PHE A 926 -9.82 -6.38 -7.99
C PHE A 926 -11.27 -6.10 -7.59
N TRP A 927 -12.11 -7.14 -7.53
CA TRP A 927 -13.47 -7.01 -7.01
C TRP A 927 -13.45 -6.55 -5.54
N SER A 928 -12.48 -7.01 -4.74
CA SER A 928 -12.29 -6.55 -3.36
C SER A 928 -12.00 -5.04 -3.22
N TRP A 929 -11.69 -4.34 -4.32
CA TRP A 929 -11.42 -2.90 -4.33
C TRP A 929 -12.66 -2.03 -4.52
N PHE A 930 -13.80 -2.62 -4.90
CA PHE A 930 -15.08 -1.93 -4.94
C PHE A 930 -15.88 -2.22 -3.65
N PRO A 931 -16.46 -1.20 -3.01
CA PRO A 931 -17.23 -1.36 -1.78
C PRO A 931 -18.55 -2.11 -1.97
#